data_AF-A0AB32T9L4-F1
#
_entry.id   AF-A0AB32T9L4-F1
#
_cell.length_a   1.000
_cell.length_b   1.000
_cell.length_c   1.000
_cell.angle_alpha   90.00
_cell.angle_beta   90.00
_cell.angle_gamma   90.00
#
_symmetry.space_group_name_H-M   'P 1'
#
loop_
_entity.id
_entity.type
_entity.pdbx_description
1 polymer ?
#
loop_
_entity_poly.entity_id
_entity_poly.type
_entity_poly.pdbx_seq_one_letter_code
_entity_poly.pdbx_strand_id
1 'polypeptide(L)'
;MISFISGRWWRWKFQNTLAVFLLLICLSTSVAQSCQSSTSCNVVLTDSQGSFTSPCYPNDYPPSQSCNWTIQAPAGFIVQITFLDFELEEAQGCIYDRVVVKTGTSDAKFCGLTANGLTLNSTGNVMEVFFNSDFSVQKKGFHISYKQVAVTLRNQKVTMPKSSKTILRVSNSISIPVLTAFTVCFEIARTAQKATETIFTLSDAAGTSILAFEKTSNGMELFIGASYCSVDNLLTSSDITATMKPLCLTWTKSSGLIGVYFGGHYFSSICSASQIYTLQSGGLLQIAGKGSSSVSVDDQNLDGFIYNFRLWDHAMLSSELSALTCDTVGNVVDWDHSYWTIPGSSTQTDSTLSCICFPNCIHLKASTSGTAITTLSPGTAGCASGLGCPATLTVTITSIATTNIIPTNATTHALTTTTISHPSTFSMPLTTTEDIFYRSTLVVTDEQTPDRDATAIISQWLNQTFQNWMYRVYVDGISLQLITVLSRITTTRQIYLALLVYKNTTDVNLAEVEIESMLRSAPAIGNGLTLDSVTVNLMENCQADEFPVHYRWPESRPTVTQYVPCFPYKDRNASRTCMINRDNYTSFWALPDRGNCTNITSITVSQENAMDVAVQLADISNNGLSKEELTQVVTKVMELVNIAKINATLASTVVTIISNVMVSSEDAQKDASETALKAVDELVQKIEFDGPSLTISSKNLVVGVSALDTTNFNGSTLSAFIATNTTDPQIDFDSEAHNALAVVTLPPTLLQNLSLSQIEKVSRINFMFFGRTGLFQDHQNNGLTLNSYVVASSVGNFTIKNLQDPVRIEIAHLEYQKDPNPQCVFWDFNLQNYSGGWNSDGCKVGSDSNSNRTVCLCNHLTHFGILMDVSRAAELIDEKNNRVLTFITYIGCGISAIFSAATLLTYIAFEKLRRDYPSKILMNLSTSLLFLNMVFLLDGWLASYEIKELCVTVAVFLHFFLLTSFTWMGLESIHMYIALVKVFNTYIRRYILKFCIVGWGVPATIVAIVLAVSKDSYGKNYYGKGKDGQGTSEFCWILNPVVFYVTCVAYFSIIFLMNVAMFIVVMIQICGRNGKRSNRTLREDILRNLRSVVSLTFLLGMTWGFAFFAWGPVSLAFMYLFTIFNSLQGLFIFVFHCALKENVQKQWRRYLCCGKLRLADNSDWSKTATNNTKKVSSDNLGKSLSSSSFGSTTANWTSKAKATLNPFARHSNAGKSSSNQSSPKCSPSDGEPSSSILPVHQVLDKVKGYCSVRSDNFYKNIIMSDSFSNSTKF
;
A
#
# COMPACT_ATOMS: atom_id res chain seq x y z
N MET A 1 2.51 -47.25 -22.19
CA MET A 1 3.93 -47.00 -21.88
C MET A 1 4.24 -45.57 -22.29
N ILE A 2 4.44 -44.58 -21.42
CA ILE A 2 4.21 -44.40 -19.96
C ILE A 2 3.77 -42.91 -19.86
N SER A 3 2.52 -42.59 -19.47
CA SER A 3 2.04 -42.29 -18.11
C SER A 3 2.86 -41.20 -17.38
N PHE A 4 2.21 -40.12 -16.92
CA PHE A 4 2.83 -38.85 -16.47
C PHE A 4 3.64 -38.17 -17.61
N ILE A 5 3.75 -36.84 -17.71
CA ILE A 5 3.52 -35.75 -16.75
C ILE A 5 2.37 -34.84 -17.22
N SER A 6 1.52 -34.41 -16.28
CA SER A 6 0.41 -33.47 -16.50
C SER A 6 0.64 -32.11 -15.79
N GLY A 7 -0.10 -31.09 -16.23
CA GLY A 7 -0.56 -29.98 -15.38
C GLY A 7 0.42 -28.89 -14.91
N ARG A 8 1.65 -29.19 -14.50
CA ARG A 8 2.48 -28.23 -13.72
C ARG A 8 3.40 -27.30 -14.53
N TRP A 9 3.87 -27.69 -15.72
CA TRP A 9 5.05 -27.05 -16.35
C TRP A 9 4.83 -25.61 -16.88
N TRP A 10 3.62 -25.24 -17.32
CA TRP A 10 3.35 -23.89 -17.85
C TRP A 10 2.92 -22.86 -16.80
N ARG A 11 2.28 -23.27 -15.69
CA ARG A 11 2.09 -22.36 -14.54
C ARG A 11 3.43 -21.98 -13.91
N TRP A 12 4.31 -22.97 -13.71
CA TRP A 12 5.67 -22.73 -13.20
C TRP A 12 6.46 -21.74 -14.05
N LYS A 13 6.44 -21.83 -15.38
CA LYS A 13 7.23 -20.89 -16.19
C LYS A 13 6.72 -19.46 -16.20
N PHE A 14 5.40 -19.20 -16.24
CA PHE A 14 4.92 -17.80 -16.25
C PHE A 14 5.03 -17.14 -14.87
N GLN A 15 4.79 -17.90 -13.81
CA GLN A 15 4.98 -17.44 -12.44
C GLN A 15 6.47 -17.22 -12.14
N ASN A 16 7.36 -18.12 -12.61
CA ASN A 16 8.80 -17.89 -12.50
C ASN A 16 9.33 -16.80 -13.44
N THR A 17 8.74 -16.51 -14.62
CA THR A 17 9.21 -15.35 -15.40
C THR A 17 8.80 -14.03 -14.79
N LEU A 18 7.61 -13.93 -14.17
CA LEU A 18 7.23 -12.73 -13.42
C LEU A 18 8.07 -12.60 -12.15
N ALA A 19 8.26 -13.71 -11.42
CA ALA A 19 9.13 -13.74 -10.24
C ALA A 19 10.61 -13.53 -10.57
N VAL A 20 11.12 -13.92 -11.75
CA VAL A 20 12.49 -13.63 -12.21
C VAL A 20 12.61 -12.20 -12.73
N PHE A 21 11.56 -11.60 -13.30
CA PHE A 21 11.58 -10.17 -13.62
C PHE A 21 11.59 -9.31 -12.34
N LEU A 22 10.81 -9.72 -11.32
CA LEU A 22 10.85 -9.13 -9.98
C LEU A 22 12.19 -9.42 -9.27
N LEU A 23 12.74 -10.63 -9.36
CA LEU A 23 14.08 -10.95 -8.83
C LEU A 23 15.16 -10.13 -9.52
N LEU A 24 15.10 -9.93 -10.84
CA LEU A 24 16.08 -9.11 -11.56
C LEU A 24 16.01 -7.64 -11.14
N ILE A 25 14.82 -7.12 -10.84
CA ILE A 25 14.64 -5.79 -10.23
C ILE A 25 15.20 -5.75 -8.79
N CYS A 26 15.09 -6.84 -8.03
CA CYS A 26 15.70 -6.96 -6.69
C CYS A 26 17.22 -7.25 -6.71
N LEU A 27 17.75 -7.82 -7.80
CA LEU A 27 19.17 -8.20 -7.94
C LEU A 27 20.03 -7.08 -8.54
N SER A 28 19.40 -6.04 -9.12
CA SER A 28 20.09 -4.78 -9.47
C SER A 28 20.42 -3.89 -8.27
N THR A 29 19.97 -4.24 -7.06
CA THR A 29 20.29 -3.53 -5.81
C THR A 29 21.17 -4.38 -4.91
N SER A 30 22.49 -4.35 -5.13
CA SER A 30 23.49 -5.11 -4.37
C SER A 30 24.63 -4.23 -3.84
N VAL A 31 24.27 -3.13 -3.17
CA VAL A 31 25.18 -2.36 -2.30
C VAL A 31 24.47 -2.08 -0.97
N ALA A 32 25.11 -2.43 0.15
CA ALA A 32 24.76 -2.14 1.54
C ALA A 32 23.29 -2.40 2.00
N GLN A 33 23.10 -3.44 2.81
CA GLN A 33 21.82 -3.81 3.41
C GLN A 33 21.41 -2.88 4.58
N SER A 34 21.06 -1.63 4.28
CA SER A 34 20.28 -0.77 5.19
C SER A 34 18.80 -1.14 5.12
N CYS A 35 18.11 -1.24 6.27
CA CYS A 35 16.71 -1.68 6.34
C CYS A 35 15.80 -0.76 5.50
N GLN A 36 15.19 -1.30 4.44
CA GLN A 36 14.26 -0.53 3.61
C GLN A 36 12.89 -0.39 4.29
N SER A 37 12.39 0.85 4.38
CA SER A 37 11.07 1.22 4.90
C SER A 37 9.89 0.78 3.99
N SER A 38 10.05 -0.31 3.23
CA SER A 38 9.12 -0.81 2.21
C SER A 38 8.11 -1.85 2.73
N THR A 39 8.17 -2.20 4.02
CA THR A 39 7.18 -3.06 4.68
C THR A 39 6.10 -2.18 5.32
N SER A 40 4.86 -2.22 4.82
CA SER A 40 3.76 -1.42 5.38
C SER A 40 3.41 -1.91 6.79
N CYS A 41 3.67 -1.08 7.80
CA CYS A 41 3.23 -1.31 9.18
C CYS A 41 1.85 -0.68 9.49
N ASN A 42 1.17 -0.15 8.48
CA ASN A 42 -0.21 0.32 8.56
C ASN A 42 -1.08 -0.61 7.70
N VAL A 43 -1.77 -1.56 8.34
CA VAL A 43 -2.47 -2.68 7.68
C VAL A 43 -3.69 -3.16 8.46
N VAL A 44 -4.68 -3.72 7.73
CA VAL A 44 -5.82 -4.45 8.32
C VAL A 44 -5.58 -5.95 8.16
N LEU A 45 -5.65 -6.71 9.26
CA LEU A 45 -5.35 -8.13 9.32
C LEU A 45 -6.62 -8.95 9.58
N THR A 46 -7.04 -9.77 8.61
CA THR A 46 -8.35 -10.47 8.62
C THR A 46 -8.26 -12.00 8.62
N ASP A 47 -7.05 -12.57 8.55
CA ASP A 47 -6.85 -14.02 8.60
C ASP A 47 -7.18 -14.62 9.97
N SER A 48 -7.56 -15.90 10.00
CA SER A 48 -7.94 -16.63 11.22
C SER A 48 -6.84 -16.69 12.29
N GLN A 49 -5.57 -16.63 11.88
CA GLN A 49 -4.40 -16.50 12.72
C GLN A 49 -3.20 -16.05 11.87
N GLY A 50 -2.24 -15.37 12.49
CA GLY A 50 -1.02 -14.90 11.82
C GLY A 50 0.00 -14.32 12.80
N SER A 51 0.99 -13.62 12.27
CA SER A 51 1.99 -12.90 13.06
C SER A 51 2.45 -11.65 12.33
N PHE A 52 2.86 -10.63 13.08
CA PHE A 52 3.50 -9.41 12.58
C PHE A 52 4.58 -8.93 13.54
N THR A 53 5.49 -8.09 13.07
CA THR A 53 6.60 -7.55 13.86
C THR A 53 6.62 -6.03 13.79
N SER A 54 7.40 -5.39 14.66
CA SER A 54 7.92 -4.07 14.37
C SER A 54 8.73 -4.08 13.05
N PRO A 55 8.91 -2.92 12.39
CA PRO A 55 9.84 -2.82 11.27
C PRO A 55 11.26 -3.27 11.67
N CYS A 56 12.01 -3.83 10.72
CA CYS A 56 13.42 -4.25 10.84
C CYS A 56 13.76 -5.40 11.82
N TYR A 57 12.82 -5.82 12.68
CA TYR A 57 12.95 -6.96 13.61
C TYR A 57 13.54 -8.21 12.92
N PRO A 58 14.53 -8.90 13.51
CA PRO A 58 15.04 -8.76 14.89
C PRO A 58 16.20 -7.76 15.04
N ASN A 59 16.47 -6.91 14.05
CA ASN A 59 17.32 -5.73 14.24
C ASN A 59 16.47 -4.59 14.82
N ASP A 60 17.11 -3.53 15.31
CA ASP A 60 16.40 -2.40 15.90
C ASP A 60 15.42 -1.74 14.91
N TYR A 61 14.28 -1.28 15.42
CA TYR A 61 13.32 -0.53 14.61
C TYR A 61 13.91 0.82 14.19
N PRO A 62 13.45 1.43 13.08
CA PRO A 62 13.80 2.81 12.78
C PRO A 62 13.16 3.79 13.80
N PRO A 63 13.72 5.00 13.96
CA PRO A 63 13.06 6.08 14.69
C PRO A 63 11.84 6.64 13.92
N SER A 64 11.09 7.51 14.59
CA SER A 64 9.97 8.28 14.05
C SER A 64 8.91 7.43 13.34
N GLN A 65 8.65 6.21 13.81
CA GLN A 65 7.61 5.34 13.26
C GLN A 65 6.22 5.76 13.74
N SER A 66 5.22 5.47 12.92
CA SER A 66 3.81 5.49 13.32
C SER A 66 3.08 4.38 12.54
N CYS A 67 2.72 3.33 13.27
CA CYS A 67 2.23 2.07 12.74
C CYS A 67 0.90 1.70 13.41
N ASN A 68 -0.02 1.10 12.65
CA ASN A 68 -1.31 0.61 13.10
C ASN A 68 -1.63 -0.74 12.45
N TRP A 69 -1.73 -1.78 13.27
CA TRP A 69 -2.23 -3.09 12.88
C TRP A 69 -3.66 -3.27 13.43
N THR A 70 -4.66 -2.97 12.61
CA THR A 70 -6.08 -3.22 12.92
C THR A 70 -6.39 -4.70 12.61
N ILE A 71 -6.53 -5.52 13.63
CA ILE A 71 -6.86 -6.94 13.51
C ILE A 71 -8.39 -7.09 13.57
N GLN A 72 -9.02 -7.61 12.51
CA GLN A 72 -10.47 -7.69 12.37
C GLN A 72 -10.94 -9.14 12.17
N ALA A 73 -11.60 -9.69 13.18
CA ALA A 73 -12.30 -10.95 13.14
C ALA A 73 -13.75 -10.79 12.62
N PRO A 74 -14.40 -11.85 12.10
CA PRO A 74 -15.82 -11.83 11.77
C PRO A 74 -16.70 -11.79 13.04
N ALA A 75 -17.98 -11.44 12.89
CA ALA A 75 -18.94 -11.45 13.99
C ALA A 75 -19.06 -12.83 14.65
N GLY A 76 -19.10 -12.87 15.97
CA GLY A 76 -19.06 -14.10 16.77
C GLY A 76 -17.66 -14.55 17.21
N PHE A 77 -16.60 -13.83 16.79
CA PHE A 77 -15.22 -14.05 17.21
C PHE A 77 -14.67 -12.80 17.92
N ILE A 78 -13.72 -13.03 18.84
CA ILE A 78 -12.81 -12.01 19.39
C ILE A 78 -11.40 -12.23 18.84
N VAL A 79 -10.54 -11.24 18.99
CA VAL A 79 -9.11 -11.31 18.68
C VAL A 79 -8.35 -11.61 19.97
N GLN A 80 -7.43 -12.56 19.90
CA GLN A 80 -6.38 -12.78 20.88
C GLN A 80 -5.03 -12.42 20.23
N ILE A 81 -4.19 -11.66 20.94
CA ILE A 81 -2.79 -11.44 20.59
C ILE A 81 -1.86 -12.02 21.66
N THR A 82 -0.63 -12.36 21.29
CA THR A 82 0.43 -12.73 22.21
C THR A 82 1.78 -12.23 21.73
N PHE A 83 2.47 -11.49 22.60
CA PHE A 83 3.83 -11.01 22.40
C PHE A 83 4.82 -12.17 22.55
N LEU A 84 5.52 -12.51 21.47
CA LEU A 84 6.51 -13.58 21.39
C LEU A 84 7.93 -13.09 21.72
N ASP A 85 8.21 -11.82 21.43
CA ASP A 85 9.29 -11.02 22.02
C ASP A 85 8.85 -9.54 22.05
N PHE A 86 9.39 -8.76 22.99
CA PHE A 86 9.09 -7.33 23.15
C PHE A 86 10.22 -6.62 23.92
N GLU A 87 10.82 -5.62 23.28
CA GLU A 87 11.87 -4.75 23.82
C GLU A 87 11.83 -3.38 23.12
N LEU A 88 11.34 -2.35 23.83
CA LEU A 88 11.29 -0.94 23.42
C LEU A 88 12.23 -0.09 24.30
N GLU A 89 12.46 1.17 23.92
CA GLU A 89 13.02 2.14 24.87
C GLU A 89 12.13 2.23 26.12
N GLU A 90 12.72 2.37 27.31
CA GLU A 90 11.98 2.47 28.57
C GLU A 90 11.93 3.93 29.04
N ALA A 91 10.72 4.42 29.29
CA ALA A 91 10.48 5.80 29.70
C ALA A 91 9.35 5.86 30.74
N GLN A 92 9.44 6.77 31.72
CA GLN A 92 8.40 6.91 32.73
C GLN A 92 7.05 7.28 32.08
N GLY A 93 6.06 6.38 32.19
CA GLY A 93 4.76 6.55 31.54
C GLY A 93 4.74 6.28 30.03
N CYS A 94 5.80 5.69 29.47
CA CYS A 94 6.01 5.40 28.05
C CYS A 94 5.84 6.67 27.17
N ILE A 95 6.57 7.73 27.52
CA ILE A 95 6.50 9.02 26.80
C ILE A 95 7.38 9.09 25.55
N TYR A 96 8.45 8.31 25.50
CA TYR A 96 9.27 8.10 24.31
C TYR A 96 8.58 7.04 23.43
N ASP A 97 9.27 5.97 23.08
CA ASP A 97 8.70 4.83 22.36
C ASP A 97 7.54 4.15 23.13
N ARG A 98 6.49 3.76 22.40
CA ARG A 98 5.34 3.05 22.99
C ARG A 98 4.58 2.17 22.00
N VAL A 99 4.11 1.02 22.49
CA VAL A 99 3.01 0.26 21.89
C VAL A 99 1.72 0.56 22.65
N VAL A 100 0.61 0.79 21.94
CA VAL A 100 -0.73 0.94 22.53
C VAL A 100 -1.65 -0.12 21.94
N VAL A 101 -2.31 -0.90 22.79
CA VAL A 101 -3.31 -1.90 22.40
C VAL A 101 -4.70 -1.39 22.76
N LYS A 102 -5.55 -1.19 21.75
CA LYS A 102 -6.98 -0.82 21.90
C LYS A 102 -7.84 -2.07 21.73
N THR A 103 -8.64 -2.41 22.73
CA THR A 103 -9.48 -3.64 22.78
C THR A 103 -10.94 -3.45 22.36
N GLY A 104 -11.33 -2.18 22.12
CA GLY A 104 -12.70 -1.74 21.87
C GLY A 104 -13.40 -1.13 23.11
N THR A 105 -12.94 -1.45 24.32
CA THR A 105 -13.43 -0.84 25.59
C THR A 105 -12.33 -0.36 26.53
N SER A 106 -11.09 -0.82 26.33
CA SER A 106 -9.91 -0.37 27.09
C SER A 106 -8.68 -0.22 26.20
N ASP A 107 -7.89 0.82 26.50
CA ASP A 107 -6.65 1.17 25.81
C ASP A 107 -5.49 1.10 26.81
N ALA A 108 -4.45 0.33 26.52
CA ALA A 108 -3.29 0.13 27.39
C ALA A 108 -1.98 0.36 26.64
N LYS A 109 -1.01 1.05 27.26
CA LYS A 109 0.32 1.33 26.69
C LYS A 109 1.45 0.54 27.36
N PHE A 110 2.49 0.23 26.58
CA PHE A 110 3.63 -0.60 26.97
C PHE A 110 4.95 -0.08 26.35
N CYS A 111 6.06 -0.24 27.07
CA CYS A 111 7.42 0.15 26.67
C CYS A 111 8.45 -0.66 27.47
N GLY A 112 9.76 -0.47 27.25
CA GLY A 112 10.78 -1.33 27.88
C GLY A 112 10.56 -2.81 27.57
N LEU A 113 10.58 -3.67 28.59
CA LEU A 113 10.27 -5.11 28.47
C LEU A 113 8.83 -5.46 28.91
N THR A 114 7.97 -4.47 29.24
CA THR A 114 6.76 -4.71 30.05
C THR A 114 5.66 -5.56 29.39
N ALA A 115 5.66 -5.70 28.06
CA ALA A 115 4.69 -6.54 27.34
C ALA A 115 5.23 -7.92 26.95
N ASN A 116 6.48 -8.27 27.29
CA ASN A 116 7.05 -9.54 26.84
C ASN A 116 6.33 -10.75 27.48
N GLY A 117 5.90 -11.71 26.65
CA GLY A 117 5.13 -12.87 27.08
C GLY A 117 3.66 -12.59 27.47
N LEU A 118 3.14 -11.37 27.28
CA LEU A 118 1.72 -11.07 27.57
C LEU A 118 0.79 -11.61 26.47
N THR A 119 -0.37 -12.11 26.89
CA THR A 119 -1.52 -12.46 26.03
C THR A 119 -2.68 -11.53 26.35
N LEU A 120 -3.26 -10.88 25.33
CA LEU A 120 -4.40 -9.97 25.47
C LEU A 120 -5.56 -10.40 24.57
N ASN A 121 -6.80 -10.19 25.02
CA ASN A 121 -8.03 -10.50 24.28
C ASN A 121 -8.82 -9.19 24.04
N SER A 122 -9.49 -9.06 22.89
CA SER A 122 -10.41 -7.96 22.62
C SER A 122 -11.79 -8.21 23.22
N THR A 123 -12.52 -7.13 23.49
CA THR A 123 -13.92 -7.22 23.96
C THR A 123 -14.92 -7.25 22.80
N GLY A 124 -14.54 -6.69 21.64
CA GLY A 124 -15.25 -6.84 20.37
C GLY A 124 -14.53 -7.76 19.38
N ASN A 125 -14.98 -7.79 18.13
CA ASN A 125 -14.35 -8.53 17.03
C ASN A 125 -13.16 -7.79 16.37
N VAL A 126 -12.74 -6.67 16.93
CA VAL A 126 -11.60 -5.86 16.45
C VAL A 126 -10.64 -5.61 17.61
N MET A 127 -9.34 -5.64 17.31
CA MET A 127 -8.28 -5.13 18.17
C MET A 127 -7.35 -4.26 17.34
N GLU A 128 -6.87 -3.16 17.88
CA GLU A 128 -5.86 -2.32 17.22
C GLU A 128 -4.58 -2.31 18.02
N VAL A 129 -3.45 -2.49 17.34
CA VAL A 129 -2.13 -2.33 17.93
C VAL A 129 -1.44 -1.18 17.23
N PHE A 130 -1.12 -0.13 17.99
CA PHE A 130 -0.35 1.01 17.52
C PHE A 130 1.08 0.92 18.01
N PHE A 131 2.06 1.28 17.19
CA PHE A 131 3.45 1.50 17.60
C PHE A 131 3.90 2.87 17.13
N ASN A 132 4.51 3.64 18.03
CA ASN A 132 5.20 4.87 17.68
C ASN A 132 6.59 4.86 18.34
N SER A 133 7.59 5.31 17.58
CA SER A 133 8.93 5.61 18.09
C SER A 133 9.28 7.08 17.93
N ASP A 134 10.17 7.61 18.77
CA ASP A 134 10.69 8.97 18.66
C ASP A 134 12.00 9.05 17.85
N PHE A 135 12.74 10.16 17.97
CA PHE A 135 13.86 10.53 17.09
C PHE A 135 15.22 9.89 17.44
N SER A 136 15.44 9.36 18.66
CA SER A 136 16.73 8.74 19.08
C SER A 136 16.53 7.49 19.96
N VAL A 137 17.61 6.73 20.20
CA VAL A 137 17.67 5.53 21.07
C VAL A 137 16.70 4.40 20.71
N GLN A 138 16.94 3.70 19.59
CA GLN A 138 16.10 2.56 19.18
C GLN A 138 16.47 1.24 19.90
N LYS A 139 15.59 0.22 19.77
CA LYS A 139 15.70 -1.13 20.35
C LYS A 139 15.12 -2.20 19.40
N LYS A 140 15.25 -3.48 19.77
CA LYS A 140 14.86 -4.64 18.96
C LYS A 140 13.40 -4.61 18.45
N GLY A 141 12.50 -4.04 19.23
CA GLY A 141 11.07 -4.00 18.92
C GLY A 141 10.33 -5.24 19.37
N PHE A 142 9.44 -5.78 18.54
CA PHE A 142 8.54 -6.84 18.97
C PHE A 142 8.10 -7.79 17.85
N HIS A 143 7.61 -8.95 18.28
CA HIS A 143 6.97 -9.94 17.44
C HIS A 143 5.64 -10.35 18.09
N ILE A 144 4.51 -10.05 17.44
CA ILE A 144 3.16 -10.34 17.95
C ILE A 144 2.48 -11.37 17.06
N SER A 145 2.08 -12.48 17.67
CA SER A 145 1.14 -13.43 17.05
C SER A 145 -0.31 -13.01 17.34
N TYR A 146 -1.21 -13.25 16.40
CA TYR A 146 -2.64 -12.99 16.55
C TYR A 146 -3.49 -14.19 16.11
N LYS A 147 -4.68 -14.32 16.71
CA LYS A 147 -5.60 -15.43 16.49
C LYS A 147 -7.05 -15.00 16.71
N GLN A 148 -7.93 -15.43 15.82
CA GLN A 148 -9.38 -15.32 16.00
C GLN A 148 -9.85 -16.45 16.92
N VAL A 149 -10.55 -16.10 17.99
CA VAL A 149 -11.10 -17.03 18.98
C VAL A 149 -12.62 -16.89 18.96
N ALA A 150 -13.34 -17.99 18.72
CA ALA A 150 -14.80 -17.96 18.74
C ALA A 150 -15.28 -17.60 20.17
N VAL A 151 -16.25 -16.69 20.27
CA VAL A 151 -16.93 -16.41 21.54
C VAL A 151 -17.62 -17.69 21.98
N THR A 152 -17.33 -18.17 23.19
CA THR A 152 -17.88 -19.42 23.73
C THR A 152 -19.42 -19.42 23.66
N LEU A 153 -20.02 -20.54 23.24
CA LEU A 153 -21.47 -20.70 23.15
C LEU A 153 -22.16 -20.49 24.52
N ARG A 154 -21.44 -20.69 25.64
CA ARG A 154 -21.84 -20.31 27.01
C ARG A 154 -22.07 -18.81 27.26
N ASN A 155 -21.62 -17.93 26.35
CA ASN A 155 -21.95 -16.48 26.36
C ASN A 155 -23.03 -16.12 25.31
N GLN A 156 -23.69 -17.12 24.70
CA GLN A 156 -24.62 -16.93 23.58
C GLN A 156 -25.95 -17.68 23.78
N LYS A 157 -27.06 -16.95 23.73
CA LYS A 157 -28.40 -17.54 23.53
C LYS A 157 -28.63 -17.81 22.04
N VAL A 158 -29.48 -18.78 21.73
CA VAL A 158 -29.71 -19.28 20.38
C VAL A 158 -31.18 -19.12 20.00
N THR A 159 -31.45 -18.34 18.96
CA THR A 159 -32.76 -18.16 18.36
C THR A 159 -33.20 -19.44 17.65
N MET A 160 -34.39 -19.96 17.99
CA MET A 160 -34.92 -21.16 17.36
C MET A 160 -35.28 -20.93 15.87
N PRO A 161 -35.09 -21.94 14.99
CA PRO A 161 -35.35 -21.79 13.57
C PRO A 161 -36.86 -21.84 13.27
N LYS A 162 -37.39 -20.94 12.43
CA LYS A 162 -38.80 -21.00 12.01
C LYS A 162 -39.09 -21.93 10.83
N SER A 163 -38.06 -22.26 10.03
CA SER A 163 -38.18 -23.16 8.88
C SER A 163 -37.32 -24.41 9.03
N SER A 164 -37.90 -25.53 8.61
CA SER A 164 -37.31 -26.86 8.42
C SER A 164 -35.98 -26.88 7.66
N LYS A 165 -35.69 -25.83 6.86
CA LYS A 165 -34.43 -25.67 6.11
C LYS A 165 -33.24 -25.27 6.98
N THR A 166 -33.46 -24.77 8.20
CA THR A 166 -32.42 -24.24 9.09
C THR A 166 -32.24 -25.18 10.28
N ILE A 167 -31.41 -26.20 10.12
CA ILE A 167 -31.21 -27.25 11.12
C ILE A 167 -30.11 -26.83 12.10
N LEU A 168 -30.47 -26.62 13.37
CA LEU A 168 -29.54 -26.37 14.48
C LEU A 168 -29.40 -27.67 15.27
N ARG A 169 -28.21 -28.29 15.26
CA ARG A 169 -28.05 -29.67 15.73
C ARG A 169 -26.71 -29.96 16.37
N VAL A 170 -26.65 -31.08 17.08
CA VAL A 170 -25.41 -31.70 17.54
C VAL A 170 -24.57 -32.13 16.33
N SER A 171 -23.26 -31.89 16.43
CA SER A 171 -22.26 -32.17 15.40
C SER A 171 -22.04 -33.67 15.19
N ASN A 172 -21.65 -34.07 13.98
CA ASN A 172 -21.27 -35.45 13.65
C ASN A 172 -20.01 -35.93 14.41
N SER A 173 -19.28 -35.03 15.09
CA SER A 173 -18.18 -35.39 15.99
C SER A 173 -18.64 -36.08 17.28
N ILE A 174 -19.92 -35.96 17.65
CA ILE A 174 -20.48 -36.47 18.91
C ILE A 174 -21.40 -37.66 18.63
N SER A 175 -21.06 -38.84 19.14
CA SER A 175 -21.88 -40.04 19.04
C SER A 175 -22.80 -40.18 20.26
N ILE A 176 -24.09 -39.87 20.10
CA ILE A 176 -25.09 -40.10 21.15
C ILE A 176 -25.18 -41.62 21.42
N PRO A 177 -25.02 -42.09 22.67
CA PRO A 177 -25.04 -43.51 23.02
C PRO A 177 -26.48 -44.07 23.05
N VAL A 178 -26.62 -45.37 23.37
CA VAL A 178 -27.92 -45.97 23.66
C VAL A 178 -28.41 -45.47 25.02
N LEU A 179 -29.49 -44.70 25.06
CA LEU A 179 -30.03 -44.12 26.30
C LEU A 179 -31.19 -44.98 26.86
N THR A 180 -30.98 -45.51 28.07
CA THR A 180 -32.01 -46.14 28.92
C THR A 180 -32.39 -45.28 30.13
N ALA A 181 -31.65 -44.20 30.35
CA ALA A 181 -32.00 -43.06 31.19
C ALA A 181 -31.41 -41.81 30.54
N PHE A 182 -31.86 -40.62 30.96
CA PHE A 182 -31.18 -39.36 30.63
C PHE A 182 -31.54 -38.25 31.63
N THR A 183 -30.71 -37.21 31.63
CA THR A 183 -31.03 -35.87 32.12
C THR A 183 -30.75 -34.89 30.99
N VAL A 184 -31.70 -34.03 30.67
CA VAL A 184 -31.53 -32.93 29.72
C VAL A 184 -31.91 -31.62 30.40
N CYS A 185 -31.00 -30.65 30.38
CA CYS A 185 -31.20 -29.33 30.99
C CYS A 185 -30.95 -28.23 29.97
N PHE A 186 -31.76 -27.19 29.99
CA PHE A 186 -31.61 -25.99 29.16
C PHE A 186 -32.34 -24.81 29.79
N GLU A 187 -31.98 -23.60 29.38
CA GLU A 187 -32.73 -22.39 29.67
C GLU A 187 -33.57 -21.99 28.45
N ILE A 188 -34.83 -21.60 28.69
CA ILE A 188 -35.82 -21.38 27.64
C ILE A 188 -36.56 -20.04 27.84
N ALA A 189 -36.79 -19.33 26.74
CA ALA A 189 -37.68 -18.16 26.68
C ALA A 189 -38.47 -18.15 25.36
N ARG A 190 -39.72 -17.68 25.40
CA ARG A 190 -40.64 -17.68 24.24
C ARG A 190 -41.14 -16.26 23.94
N THR A 191 -41.21 -15.91 22.66
CA THR A 191 -41.65 -14.59 22.17
C THR A 191 -43.07 -14.59 21.59
N ALA A 192 -43.56 -15.72 21.08
CA ALA A 192 -44.95 -15.88 20.60
C ALA A 192 -45.49 -17.28 20.92
N GLN A 193 -46.79 -17.40 21.19
CA GLN A 193 -47.46 -18.67 21.46
C GLN A 193 -48.08 -19.29 20.20
N LYS A 194 -47.91 -20.61 20.03
CA LYS A 194 -48.58 -21.44 19.02
C LYS A 194 -49.37 -22.58 19.67
N ALA A 195 -50.21 -23.25 18.88
CA ALA A 195 -50.99 -24.41 19.31
C ALA A 195 -50.15 -25.69 19.42
N THR A 196 -49.10 -25.82 18.59
CA THR A 196 -48.07 -26.87 18.68
C THR A 196 -46.71 -26.19 18.63
N GLU A 197 -45.79 -26.59 19.52
CA GLU A 197 -44.47 -25.93 19.71
C GLU A 197 -43.40 -26.99 20.02
N THR A 198 -42.49 -27.29 19.10
CA THR A 198 -41.36 -28.22 19.39
C THR A 198 -40.18 -27.47 20.03
N ILE A 199 -39.56 -28.04 21.07
CA ILE A 199 -38.44 -27.44 21.81
C ILE A 199 -37.11 -28.15 21.49
N PHE A 200 -37.11 -29.49 21.42
CA PHE A 200 -35.99 -30.27 20.86
C PHE A 200 -36.48 -31.62 20.30
N THR A 201 -35.75 -32.17 19.33
CA THR A 201 -36.03 -33.47 18.71
C THR A 201 -34.75 -34.30 18.58
N LEU A 202 -34.77 -35.54 19.04
CA LEU A 202 -33.82 -36.60 18.71
C LEU A 202 -34.49 -37.56 17.72
N SER A 203 -33.94 -37.63 16.51
CA SER A 203 -34.32 -38.64 15.52
C SER A 203 -33.31 -39.79 15.49
N ASP A 204 -33.74 -40.99 15.13
CA ASP A 204 -32.85 -42.13 14.88
C ASP A 204 -32.10 -42.02 13.54
N ALA A 205 -31.24 -43.00 13.23
CA ALA A 205 -30.51 -43.06 11.97
C ALA A 205 -31.40 -43.19 10.72
N ALA A 206 -32.66 -43.65 10.85
CA ALA A 206 -33.65 -43.66 9.77
C ALA A 206 -34.45 -42.35 9.65
N GLY A 207 -34.24 -41.35 10.52
CA GLY A 207 -34.96 -40.07 10.49
C GLY A 207 -36.36 -40.11 11.11
N THR A 208 -36.70 -41.18 11.84
CA THR A 208 -37.89 -41.25 12.70
C THR A 208 -37.58 -40.59 14.05
N SER A 209 -38.53 -39.85 14.62
CA SER A 209 -38.33 -39.23 15.93
C SER A 209 -38.40 -40.32 17.01
N ILE A 210 -37.47 -40.30 17.97
CA ILE A 210 -37.42 -41.28 19.07
C ILE A 210 -37.43 -40.64 20.46
N LEU A 211 -37.05 -39.37 20.57
CA LEU A 211 -37.31 -38.55 21.75
C LEU A 211 -37.62 -37.12 21.28
N ALA A 212 -38.68 -36.51 21.81
CA ALA A 212 -38.95 -35.09 21.59
C ALA A 212 -39.59 -34.46 22.83
N PHE A 213 -39.40 -33.15 23.00
CA PHE A 213 -40.13 -32.35 23.98
C PHE A 213 -40.87 -31.24 23.25
N GLU A 214 -42.18 -31.21 23.44
CA GLU A 214 -43.07 -30.39 22.63
C GLU A 214 -44.38 -30.07 23.36
N LYS A 215 -45.03 -29.02 22.88
CA LYS A 215 -46.43 -28.73 23.19
C LYS A 215 -47.31 -29.32 22.10
N THR A 216 -48.31 -30.11 22.49
CA THR A 216 -49.35 -30.67 21.61
C THR A 216 -50.72 -30.05 21.93
N SER A 217 -51.79 -30.58 21.33
CA SER A 217 -53.18 -30.24 21.71
C SER A 217 -53.50 -30.56 23.18
N ASN A 218 -52.70 -31.41 23.83
CA ASN A 218 -52.93 -31.91 25.18
C ASN A 218 -52.11 -31.15 26.24
N GLY A 219 -51.40 -30.09 25.84
CA GLY A 219 -50.44 -29.37 26.69
C GLY A 219 -48.99 -29.79 26.42
N MET A 220 -48.12 -29.66 27.42
CA MET A 220 -46.72 -30.09 27.35
C MET A 220 -46.59 -31.62 27.44
N GLU A 221 -45.94 -32.24 26.46
CA GLU A 221 -45.72 -33.68 26.39
C GLU A 221 -44.26 -34.02 26.06
N LEU A 222 -43.77 -35.10 26.67
CA LEU A 222 -42.48 -35.72 26.37
C LEU A 222 -42.74 -36.98 25.55
N PHE A 223 -42.36 -36.97 24.28
CA PHE A 223 -42.50 -38.11 23.38
C PHE A 223 -41.28 -39.03 23.53
N ILE A 224 -41.49 -40.31 23.86
CA ILE A 224 -40.43 -41.33 24.01
C ILE A 224 -40.77 -42.57 23.18
N GLY A 225 -39.91 -42.90 22.23
CA GLY A 225 -40.02 -44.05 21.33
C GLY A 225 -41.23 -43.94 20.39
N ALA A 226 -42.37 -44.44 20.85
CA ALA A 226 -43.68 -44.24 20.22
C ALA A 226 -44.79 -44.01 21.27
N SER A 227 -44.42 -43.49 22.44
CA SER A 227 -45.34 -43.13 23.54
C SER A 227 -45.29 -41.65 23.85
N TYR A 228 -46.45 -41.06 24.12
CA TYR A 228 -46.58 -39.69 24.63
C TYR A 228 -46.71 -39.73 26.15
N CYS A 229 -45.86 -38.99 26.84
CA CYS A 229 -45.86 -38.87 28.29
C CYS A 229 -46.19 -37.41 28.65
N SER A 230 -47.45 -37.13 29.01
CA SER A 230 -47.87 -35.78 29.38
C SER A 230 -47.19 -35.31 30.67
N VAL A 231 -46.70 -34.07 30.63
CA VAL A 231 -46.07 -33.37 31.76
C VAL A 231 -46.73 -32.01 32.04
N ASP A 232 -47.86 -31.68 31.39
CA ASP A 232 -48.55 -30.38 31.57
C ASP A 232 -48.99 -30.13 33.02
N ASN A 233 -49.31 -31.20 33.75
CA ASN A 233 -49.58 -31.17 35.20
C ASN A 233 -48.36 -30.79 36.08
N LEU A 234 -47.15 -30.75 35.51
CA LEU A 234 -45.88 -30.46 36.20
C LEU A 234 -45.23 -29.16 35.70
N LEU A 235 -45.43 -28.84 34.41
CA LEU A 235 -45.02 -27.62 33.74
C LEU A 235 -46.01 -27.38 32.61
N THR A 236 -46.84 -26.34 32.71
CA THR A 236 -47.80 -26.03 31.65
C THR A 236 -47.24 -24.99 30.69
N SER A 237 -47.82 -24.91 29.49
CA SER A 237 -47.25 -24.06 28.44
C SER A 237 -47.25 -22.55 28.76
N SER A 238 -47.94 -22.06 29.80
CA SER A 238 -47.85 -20.65 30.25
C SER A 238 -46.60 -20.33 31.07
N ASP A 239 -45.93 -21.32 31.66
CA ASP A 239 -44.76 -21.12 32.54
C ASP A 239 -43.51 -20.64 31.78
N ILE A 240 -43.46 -20.96 30.48
CA ILE A 240 -42.45 -20.53 29.51
C ILE A 240 -42.67 -19.05 29.17
N THR A 241 -42.04 -18.18 29.95
CA THR A 241 -42.09 -16.72 29.85
C THR A 241 -41.16 -16.16 28.76
N ALA A 242 -41.21 -14.84 28.54
CA ALA A 242 -40.26 -14.13 27.68
C ALA A 242 -38.87 -13.93 28.34
N THR A 243 -38.79 -14.04 29.67
CA THR A 243 -37.53 -14.17 30.42
C THR A 243 -37.04 -15.61 30.42
N MET A 244 -35.71 -15.80 30.33
CA MET A 244 -35.11 -17.14 30.36
C MET A 244 -35.26 -17.76 31.75
N LYS A 245 -35.59 -19.06 31.80
CA LYS A 245 -35.64 -19.85 33.03
C LYS A 245 -35.02 -21.23 32.80
N PRO A 246 -34.30 -21.81 33.77
CA PRO A 246 -33.77 -23.16 33.68
C PRO A 246 -34.88 -24.20 33.84
N LEU A 247 -34.84 -25.21 32.99
CA LEU A 247 -35.69 -26.39 32.99
C LEU A 247 -34.81 -27.63 32.81
N CYS A 248 -34.98 -28.63 33.68
CA CYS A 248 -34.41 -29.95 33.48
C CYS A 248 -35.52 -31.01 33.39
N LEU A 249 -35.32 -31.98 32.50
CA LEU A 249 -36.17 -33.14 32.30
C LEU A 249 -35.32 -34.40 32.49
N THR A 250 -35.84 -35.38 33.23
CA THR A 250 -35.18 -36.64 33.54
C THR A 250 -36.10 -37.81 33.19
N TRP A 251 -35.54 -38.95 32.79
CA TRP A 251 -36.30 -40.17 32.52
C TRP A 251 -35.49 -41.43 32.83
N THR A 252 -36.17 -42.51 33.29
CA THR A 252 -35.59 -43.86 33.38
C THR A 252 -36.51 -44.93 32.79
N LYS A 253 -35.96 -45.82 31.95
CA LYS A 253 -36.68 -46.97 31.38
C LYS A 253 -37.16 -47.96 32.46
N SER A 254 -36.35 -48.18 33.49
CA SER A 254 -36.59 -49.21 34.53
C SER A 254 -37.85 -48.98 35.35
N SER A 255 -38.26 -47.72 35.53
CA SER A 255 -39.46 -47.34 36.29
C SER A 255 -40.50 -46.61 35.44
N GLY A 256 -40.12 -46.04 34.29
CA GLY A 256 -40.95 -45.10 33.54
C GLY A 256 -41.12 -43.74 34.23
N LEU A 257 -40.39 -43.49 35.34
CA LEU A 257 -40.41 -42.22 36.04
C LEU A 257 -39.83 -41.12 35.14
N ILE A 258 -40.58 -40.02 35.05
CA ILE A 258 -40.16 -38.75 34.45
C ILE A 258 -40.12 -37.72 35.58
N GLY A 259 -38.96 -37.09 35.78
CA GLY A 259 -38.80 -35.97 36.71
C GLY A 259 -38.63 -34.65 35.97
N VAL A 260 -39.32 -33.62 36.43
CA VAL A 260 -39.26 -32.24 35.89
C VAL A 260 -38.74 -31.34 37.00
N TYR A 261 -37.67 -30.59 36.73
CA TYR A 261 -37.13 -29.60 37.67
C TYR A 261 -37.24 -28.21 37.08
N PHE A 262 -38.03 -27.35 37.73
CA PHE A 262 -38.36 -26.01 37.27
C PHE A 262 -38.63 -25.09 38.47
N GLY A 263 -38.18 -23.83 38.37
CA GLY A 263 -38.38 -22.84 39.44
C GLY A 263 -37.76 -23.20 40.80
N GLY A 264 -36.79 -24.13 40.85
CA GLY A 264 -36.20 -24.65 42.09
C GLY A 264 -36.97 -25.82 42.73
N HIS A 265 -38.04 -26.31 42.10
CA HIS A 265 -38.84 -27.43 42.59
C HIS A 265 -38.70 -28.66 41.69
N TYR A 266 -38.64 -29.85 42.31
CA TYR A 266 -38.65 -31.14 41.63
C TYR A 266 -40.05 -31.75 41.66
N PHE A 267 -40.55 -32.12 40.50
CA PHE A 267 -41.83 -32.80 40.29
C PHE A 267 -41.58 -34.14 39.59
N SER A 268 -42.49 -35.10 39.74
CA SER A 268 -42.34 -36.40 39.07
C SER A 268 -43.67 -37.07 38.69
N SER A 269 -43.69 -37.76 37.56
CA SER A 269 -44.81 -38.55 37.04
C SER A 269 -44.32 -39.91 36.53
N ILE A 270 -45.19 -40.91 36.42
CA ILE A 270 -44.85 -42.25 35.92
C ILE A 270 -45.53 -42.48 34.57
N CYS A 271 -44.72 -42.62 33.52
CA CYS A 271 -45.17 -42.97 32.17
C CYS A 271 -44.85 -44.44 31.88
N SER A 272 -45.69 -45.36 32.35
CA SER A 272 -45.47 -46.81 32.20
C SER A 272 -45.29 -47.27 30.74
N ALA A 273 -45.92 -46.58 29.79
CA ALA A 273 -45.76 -46.85 28.35
C ALA A 273 -44.32 -46.65 27.85
N SER A 274 -43.53 -45.76 28.49
CA SER A 274 -42.15 -45.50 28.10
C SER A 274 -41.18 -46.66 28.40
N GLN A 275 -41.52 -47.52 29.36
CA GLN A 275 -40.66 -48.60 29.88
C GLN A 275 -40.25 -49.63 28.81
N ILE A 276 -41.00 -49.73 27.71
CA ILE A 276 -40.74 -50.67 26.62
C ILE A 276 -39.60 -50.16 25.73
N TYR A 277 -39.52 -48.85 25.51
CA TYR A 277 -38.66 -48.22 24.51
C TYR A 277 -37.21 -48.08 24.96
N THR A 278 -36.30 -47.85 24.01
CA THR A 278 -34.87 -47.62 24.26
C THR A 278 -34.32 -46.78 23.13
N LEU A 279 -33.74 -45.63 23.46
CA LEU A 279 -33.28 -44.66 22.48
C LEU A 279 -31.98 -45.19 21.86
N GLN A 280 -31.96 -45.35 20.54
CA GLN A 280 -30.84 -45.98 19.83
C GLN A 280 -29.68 -45.01 19.63
N SER A 281 -28.46 -45.55 19.61
CA SER A 281 -27.23 -44.79 19.38
C SER A 281 -27.13 -44.22 17.96
N GLY A 282 -26.41 -43.11 17.81
CA GLY A 282 -26.15 -42.49 16.50
C GLY A 282 -27.32 -41.68 15.94
N GLY A 283 -28.31 -41.35 16.79
CA GLY A 283 -29.38 -40.43 16.43
C GLY A 283 -28.93 -38.97 16.28
N LEU A 284 -29.74 -38.18 15.57
CA LEU A 284 -29.54 -36.74 15.33
C LEU A 284 -30.38 -35.93 16.30
N LEU A 285 -29.73 -35.29 17.29
CA LEU A 285 -30.35 -34.33 18.20
C LEU A 285 -30.30 -32.91 17.61
N GLN A 286 -31.44 -32.23 17.62
CA GLN A 286 -31.61 -30.87 17.10
C GLN A 286 -32.49 -29.99 18.03
N ILE A 287 -32.23 -28.69 18.00
CA ILE A 287 -33.04 -27.65 18.66
C ILE A 287 -34.32 -27.47 17.84
N ALA A 288 -35.47 -27.39 18.52
CA ALA A 288 -36.80 -27.53 17.93
C ALA A 288 -36.87 -28.79 17.01
N GLY A 289 -37.35 -28.65 15.78
CA GLY A 289 -37.25 -29.68 14.75
C GLY A 289 -38.57 -30.42 14.52
N LYS A 290 -38.48 -31.70 14.15
CA LYS A 290 -39.65 -32.43 13.64
C LYS A 290 -40.72 -32.73 14.72
N GLY A 291 -40.35 -32.77 15.99
CA GLY A 291 -41.24 -33.24 17.06
C GLY A 291 -41.70 -34.68 16.83
N SER A 292 -42.90 -35.03 17.28
CA SER A 292 -43.55 -36.33 16.97
C SER A 292 -44.15 -36.44 15.57
N SER A 293 -44.18 -35.35 14.79
CA SER A 293 -44.68 -35.36 13.40
C SER A 293 -43.90 -36.35 12.52
N SER A 294 -44.57 -36.97 11.56
CA SER A 294 -43.90 -37.84 10.58
C SER A 294 -43.04 -37.07 9.57
N VAL A 295 -43.50 -35.87 9.17
CA VAL A 295 -42.87 -34.94 8.23
C VAL A 295 -42.63 -33.59 8.93
N SER A 296 -41.51 -32.93 8.66
CA SER A 296 -41.26 -31.57 9.18
C SER A 296 -42.16 -30.57 8.45
N VAL A 297 -43.02 -29.88 9.21
CA VAL A 297 -43.80 -28.75 8.70
C VAL A 297 -43.07 -27.46 9.07
N ASP A 298 -42.98 -26.50 8.15
CA ASP A 298 -42.50 -25.15 8.50
C ASP A 298 -43.43 -24.51 9.55
N ASP A 299 -42.87 -23.67 10.44
CA ASP A 299 -43.56 -22.95 11.52
C ASP A 299 -44.09 -23.76 12.73
N GLN A 300 -43.89 -25.09 12.81
CA GLN A 300 -44.20 -25.92 14.01
C GLN A 300 -43.23 -25.71 15.20
N ASN A 301 -42.11 -25.02 14.98
CA ASN A 301 -41.10 -24.78 16.00
C ASN A 301 -41.54 -23.67 16.98
N LEU A 302 -41.10 -23.75 18.24
CA LEU A 302 -41.28 -22.69 19.23
C LEU A 302 -40.61 -21.38 18.76
N ASP A 303 -41.34 -20.27 18.82
CA ASP A 303 -40.77 -18.94 18.58
C ASP A 303 -40.08 -18.45 19.87
N GLY A 304 -38.76 -18.58 19.96
CA GLY A 304 -38.05 -18.30 21.21
C GLY A 304 -36.52 -18.39 21.14
N PHE A 305 -35.91 -18.30 22.32
CA PHE A 305 -34.48 -18.45 22.57
C PHE A 305 -34.22 -19.65 23.49
N ILE A 306 -33.17 -20.41 23.20
CA ILE A 306 -32.66 -21.47 24.07
C ILE A 306 -31.20 -21.20 24.44
N TYR A 307 -30.78 -21.66 25.61
CA TYR A 307 -29.44 -21.47 26.15
C TYR A 307 -29.02 -22.67 27.01
N ASN A 308 -27.71 -22.89 27.13
CA ASN A 308 -27.08 -23.84 28.04
C ASN A 308 -27.64 -25.29 27.95
N PHE A 309 -27.95 -25.75 26.73
CA PHE A 309 -28.50 -27.10 26.49
C PHE A 309 -27.42 -28.15 26.72
N ARG A 310 -27.69 -29.06 27.68
CA ARG A 310 -26.77 -30.10 28.14
C ARG A 310 -27.50 -31.43 28.32
N LEU A 311 -26.82 -32.54 28.03
CA LEU A 311 -27.37 -33.90 28.08
C LEU A 311 -26.42 -34.85 28.83
N TRP A 312 -26.98 -35.66 29.73
CA TRP A 312 -26.30 -36.73 30.46
C TRP A 312 -27.01 -38.08 30.25
N ASP A 313 -26.26 -39.17 30.37
CA ASP A 313 -26.65 -40.57 30.15
C ASP A 313 -27.44 -41.23 31.32
N HIS A 314 -27.64 -40.49 32.41
CA HIS A 314 -28.32 -40.92 33.63
C HIS A 314 -29.37 -39.89 34.05
N ALA A 315 -30.40 -40.34 34.78
CA ALA A 315 -31.39 -39.47 35.40
C ALA A 315 -30.87 -38.99 36.77
N MET A 316 -30.69 -37.68 36.92
CA MET A 316 -30.25 -37.06 38.17
C MET A 316 -31.37 -37.01 39.21
N LEU A 317 -30.99 -37.17 40.48
CA LEU A 317 -31.86 -37.02 41.63
C LEU A 317 -32.09 -35.53 41.95
N SER A 318 -33.16 -35.21 42.68
CA SER A 318 -33.48 -33.83 43.11
C SER A 318 -32.32 -33.14 43.85
N SER A 319 -31.51 -33.90 44.61
CA SER A 319 -30.32 -33.39 45.29
C SER A 319 -29.21 -32.98 44.31
N GLU A 320 -28.98 -33.78 43.27
CA GLU A 320 -27.97 -33.52 42.23
C GLU A 320 -28.41 -32.33 41.36
N LEU A 321 -29.69 -32.28 40.97
CA LEU A 321 -30.30 -31.16 40.25
C LEU A 321 -30.24 -29.85 41.05
N SER A 322 -30.35 -29.90 42.38
CA SER A 322 -30.18 -28.71 43.24
C SER A 322 -28.73 -28.22 43.36
N ALA A 323 -27.75 -29.09 43.09
CA ALA A 323 -26.32 -28.78 43.09
C ALA A 323 -25.76 -28.49 41.69
N LEU A 324 -26.57 -28.66 40.64
CA LEU A 324 -26.16 -28.55 39.24
C LEU A 324 -25.92 -27.07 38.86
N THR A 325 -24.66 -26.62 38.94
CA THR A 325 -24.32 -25.28 38.46
C THR A 325 -24.50 -25.20 36.94
N CYS A 326 -24.69 -23.98 36.44
CA CYS A 326 -24.87 -23.75 35.02
C CYS A 326 -23.58 -24.04 34.21
N ASP A 327 -22.40 -23.99 34.85
CA ASP A 327 -21.11 -24.28 34.22
C ASP A 327 -20.74 -25.77 34.17
N THR A 328 -21.49 -26.65 34.86
CA THR A 328 -21.25 -28.09 34.77
C THR A 328 -21.38 -28.60 33.33
N VAL A 329 -20.40 -29.42 32.92
CA VAL A 329 -20.28 -29.98 31.57
C VAL A 329 -21.20 -31.18 31.39
N GLY A 330 -21.94 -31.22 30.28
CA GLY A 330 -22.73 -32.37 29.84
C GLY A 330 -21.89 -33.59 29.46
N ASN A 331 -22.26 -34.77 29.94
CA ASN A 331 -21.57 -36.04 29.65
C ASN A 331 -21.69 -36.44 28.16
N VAL A 332 -22.89 -36.27 27.57
CA VAL A 332 -23.18 -36.66 26.18
C VAL A 332 -23.09 -35.46 25.23
N VAL A 333 -23.67 -34.33 25.64
CA VAL A 333 -23.71 -33.08 24.88
C VAL A 333 -23.53 -31.92 25.83
N ASP A 334 -22.57 -31.03 25.56
CA ASP A 334 -22.39 -29.79 26.30
C ASP A 334 -22.74 -28.55 25.46
N TRP A 335 -22.93 -27.39 26.08
CA TRP A 335 -23.22 -26.13 25.41
C TRP A 335 -21.95 -25.42 24.91
N ASP A 336 -21.18 -26.11 24.07
CA ASP A 336 -19.95 -25.59 23.44
C ASP A 336 -19.93 -25.81 21.91
N HIS A 337 -19.21 -24.95 21.17
CA HIS A 337 -19.14 -25.02 19.71
C HIS A 337 -18.53 -26.33 19.17
N SER A 338 -17.74 -27.07 19.95
CA SER A 338 -17.24 -28.40 19.55
C SER A 338 -18.34 -29.48 19.49
N TYR A 339 -19.46 -29.28 20.19
CA TYR A 339 -20.61 -30.18 20.22
C TYR A 339 -21.71 -29.80 19.23
N TRP A 340 -21.80 -28.54 18.79
CA TRP A 340 -22.95 -28.01 18.05
C TRP A 340 -22.60 -27.40 16.69
N THR A 341 -23.36 -27.75 15.65
CA THR A 341 -23.38 -27.01 14.37
C THR A 341 -24.54 -26.02 14.39
N ILE A 342 -24.27 -24.80 14.88
CA ILE A 342 -25.22 -23.68 14.97
C ILE A 342 -24.68 -22.51 14.13
N PRO A 343 -25.45 -21.96 13.17
CA PRO A 343 -25.04 -20.78 12.41
C PRO A 343 -24.96 -19.53 13.28
N GLY A 344 -23.93 -18.70 13.09
CA GLY A 344 -23.77 -17.43 13.82
C GLY A 344 -24.91 -16.41 13.62
N SER A 345 -25.74 -16.58 12.58
CA SER A 345 -26.98 -15.82 12.38
C SER A 345 -28.08 -16.14 13.41
N SER A 346 -27.95 -17.23 14.15
CA SER A 346 -28.90 -17.65 15.20
C SER A 346 -28.41 -17.33 16.62
N THR A 347 -27.11 -17.03 16.81
CA THR A 347 -26.51 -16.74 18.12
C THR A 347 -26.60 -15.27 18.47
N GLN A 348 -26.90 -14.95 19.74
CA GLN A 348 -26.91 -13.60 20.29
C GLN A 348 -26.23 -13.60 21.67
N THR A 349 -25.38 -12.61 21.93
CA THR A 349 -24.84 -12.35 23.27
C THR A 349 -25.87 -11.59 24.12
N ASP A 350 -26.02 -11.94 25.39
CA ASP A 350 -26.98 -11.30 26.31
C ASP A 350 -26.40 -11.34 27.74
N SER A 351 -26.38 -10.20 28.43
CA SER A 351 -25.81 -10.04 29.77
C SER A 351 -26.68 -10.61 30.90
N THR A 352 -27.89 -11.10 30.59
CA THR A 352 -28.80 -11.72 31.57
C THR A 352 -28.68 -13.25 31.66
N LEU A 353 -27.75 -13.86 30.91
CA LEU A 353 -27.56 -15.31 30.85
C LEU A 353 -26.84 -15.87 32.09
N SER A 354 -27.30 -17.03 32.59
CA SER A 354 -26.89 -17.56 33.89
C SER A 354 -25.40 -17.88 34.06
N CYS A 355 -24.67 -18.15 32.96
CA CYS A 355 -23.22 -18.39 32.97
C CYS A 355 -22.41 -17.31 32.26
N ILE A 356 -22.95 -16.11 32.01
CA ILE A 356 -22.12 -15.09 31.36
C ILE A 356 -20.96 -14.71 32.30
N CYS A 357 -19.75 -15.11 31.93
CA CYS A 357 -18.56 -14.82 32.72
C CYS A 357 -17.75 -13.72 32.04
N PHE A 358 -18.30 -12.51 32.10
CA PHE A 358 -17.70 -11.29 31.58
C PHE A 358 -17.81 -10.20 32.66
N PRO A 359 -16.73 -9.50 33.04
CA PRO A 359 -15.38 -9.58 32.47
C PRO A 359 -14.48 -10.70 33.05
N ASN A 360 -14.83 -11.31 34.20
CA ASN A 360 -13.86 -12.01 35.05
C ASN A 360 -14.01 -13.55 35.10
N CYS A 361 -13.50 -14.28 34.10
CA CYS A 361 -13.21 -15.72 34.21
C CYS A 361 -11.77 -16.07 33.81
N ILE A 362 -10.85 -16.09 34.78
CA ILE A 362 -9.51 -16.66 34.61
C ILE A 362 -9.57 -18.16 34.95
N HIS A 363 -9.98 -19.02 34.01
CA HIS A 363 -9.96 -20.47 34.21
C HIS A 363 -9.69 -21.30 32.93
N LEU A 364 -8.67 -20.92 32.15
CA LEU A 364 -7.94 -21.91 31.36
C LEU A 364 -6.97 -22.67 32.27
N LYS A 365 -7.02 -24.01 32.24
CA LYS A 365 -6.17 -24.88 33.07
C LYS A 365 -4.71 -24.75 32.65
N ALA A 366 -3.87 -24.18 33.51
CA ALA A 366 -2.43 -24.26 33.36
C ALA A 366 -1.97 -25.72 33.47
N SER A 367 -1.38 -26.27 32.39
CA SER A 367 -0.80 -27.61 32.42
C SER A 367 0.51 -27.60 33.22
N THR A 368 0.57 -28.39 34.28
CA THR A 368 1.67 -28.40 35.24
C THR A 368 2.98 -28.99 34.70
N SER A 369 3.96 -28.13 34.45
CA SER A 369 5.39 -28.44 34.48
C SER A 369 6.17 -27.15 34.81
N GLY A 370 7.32 -27.26 35.49
CA GLY A 370 8.10 -26.11 35.97
C GLY A 370 8.65 -25.21 34.85
N THR A 371 9.17 -24.01 35.14
CA THR A 371 9.74 -23.55 36.42
C THR A 371 9.23 -22.19 36.89
N ALA A 372 9.36 -21.91 38.20
CA ALA A 372 8.98 -20.63 38.77
C ALA A 372 9.91 -19.49 38.29
N ILE A 373 9.31 -18.36 37.91
CA ILE A 373 9.99 -17.06 37.74
C ILE A 373 9.43 -16.12 38.81
N THR A 374 10.30 -15.30 39.39
CA THR A 374 9.99 -14.43 40.52
C THR A 374 8.98 -13.33 40.16
N THR A 375 7.93 -13.21 40.96
CA THR A 375 7.00 -12.08 40.93
C THR A 375 7.70 -10.78 41.32
N LEU A 376 8.06 -9.95 40.33
CA LEU A 376 8.39 -8.55 40.56
C LEU A 376 7.09 -7.76 40.79
N SER A 377 7.06 -6.94 41.83
CA SER A 377 5.89 -6.11 42.17
C SER A 377 5.65 -5.04 41.09
N PRO A 378 4.39 -4.71 40.75
CA PRO A 378 4.09 -3.57 39.89
C PRO A 378 4.42 -2.25 40.61
N GLY A 379 5.58 -1.67 40.27
CA GLY A 379 6.04 -0.41 40.85
C GLY A 379 5.33 0.80 40.25
N THR A 380 4.89 1.72 41.12
CA THR A 380 4.25 3.02 40.80
C THR A 380 2.94 2.96 40.02
N ALA A 381 1.86 3.44 40.64
CA ALA A 381 0.59 3.69 39.95
C ALA A 381 0.74 4.85 38.96
N GLY A 382 0.33 4.64 37.71
CA GLY A 382 0.32 5.64 36.64
C GLY A 382 -0.81 5.38 35.65
N CYS A 383 -1.15 6.40 34.85
CA CYS A 383 -2.20 6.28 33.84
C CYS A 383 -1.83 5.23 32.78
N ALA A 384 -2.64 4.16 32.67
CA ALA A 384 -2.44 3.07 31.72
C ALA A 384 -2.79 3.44 30.26
N SER A 385 -3.64 4.45 30.06
CA SER A 385 -4.10 4.86 28.74
C SER A 385 -3.04 5.63 27.94
N GLY A 386 -3.00 5.40 26.62
CA GLY A 386 -2.24 6.22 25.67
C GLY A 386 -2.83 7.62 25.49
N LEU A 387 -4.16 7.75 25.59
CA LEU A 387 -4.93 9.00 25.49
C LEU A 387 -4.73 9.95 26.69
N GLY A 388 -4.03 9.47 27.71
CA GLY A 388 -3.90 10.12 29.01
C GLY A 388 -5.15 10.01 29.89
N CYS A 389 -4.98 10.40 31.15
CA CYS A 389 -5.99 10.42 32.19
C CYS A 389 -5.88 11.80 32.89
N PRO A 390 -6.97 12.57 33.08
CA PRO A 390 -6.90 13.89 33.70
C PRO A 390 -6.40 13.81 35.16
N ALA A 391 -5.27 14.47 35.44
CA ALA A 391 -4.61 14.41 36.74
C ALA A 391 -4.99 15.61 37.64
N THR A 392 -5.82 15.36 38.66
CA THR A 392 -6.10 16.34 39.73
C THR A 392 -4.95 16.40 40.73
N LEU A 393 -3.85 17.07 40.33
CA LEU A 393 -2.65 17.27 41.13
C LEU A 393 -2.91 18.12 42.40
N THR A 394 -3.11 17.45 43.53
CA THR A 394 -2.98 18.06 44.87
C THR A 394 -1.53 17.92 45.36
N VAL A 395 -0.68 18.85 44.91
CA VAL A 395 0.76 18.84 45.21
C VAL A 395 1.00 19.04 46.71
N THR A 396 1.47 17.99 47.38
CA THR A 396 2.11 18.08 48.71
C THR A 396 3.62 18.00 48.53
N ILE A 397 4.31 19.09 48.86
CA ILE A 397 5.77 19.18 48.69
C ILE A 397 6.46 18.47 49.87
N THR A 398 7.25 17.46 49.57
CA THR A 398 8.29 16.92 50.49
C THR A 398 9.63 16.91 49.77
N SER A 399 10.67 17.40 50.44
CA SER A 399 11.96 17.72 49.84
C SER A 399 12.88 16.52 49.65
N ILE A 400 13.76 16.63 48.65
CA ILE A 400 14.78 15.65 48.26
C ILE A 400 15.75 15.35 49.42
N ALA A 401 16.13 14.08 49.56
CA ALA A 401 17.35 13.63 50.23
C ALA A 401 18.03 12.56 49.36
N THR A 402 19.36 12.52 49.35
CA THR A 402 20.16 11.80 48.33
C THR A 402 20.55 10.36 48.71
N THR A 403 20.47 9.47 47.73
CA THR A 403 21.16 8.17 47.67
C THR A 403 22.64 8.35 47.26
N ASN A 404 23.59 7.42 47.40
CA ASN A 404 23.73 6.19 48.21
C ASN A 404 25.22 5.80 48.17
N ILE A 405 25.78 5.18 49.23
CA ILE A 405 27.03 4.40 49.15
C ILE A 405 26.86 3.08 49.95
N ILE A 406 27.45 2.01 49.41
CA ILE A 406 27.37 0.57 49.75
C ILE A 406 28.84 0.08 49.92
N PRO A 407 29.24 -1.07 50.54
CA PRO A 407 28.50 -2.22 51.14
C PRO A 407 28.97 -2.65 52.58
N THR A 408 28.38 -3.72 53.17
CA THR A 408 29.05 -5.05 53.40
C THR A 408 28.49 -5.93 54.57
N ASN A 409 28.54 -7.25 54.32
CA ASN A 409 28.83 -8.37 55.26
C ASN A 409 27.80 -8.98 56.26
N ALA A 410 28.02 -10.29 56.45
CA ALA A 410 27.76 -11.15 57.64
C ALA A 410 26.34 -11.66 57.97
N THR A 411 26.07 -12.85 57.43
CA THR A 411 25.39 -14.01 58.06
C THR A 411 25.25 -14.04 59.60
N THR A 412 24.07 -14.41 60.14
CA THR A 412 23.79 -15.71 60.85
C THR A 412 22.42 -15.81 61.57
N HIS A 413 21.92 -17.06 61.65
CA HIS A 413 20.98 -17.71 62.60
C HIS A 413 19.95 -16.93 63.48
N ALA A 414 18.67 -17.06 63.08
CA ALA A 414 17.60 -17.87 63.71
C ALA A 414 17.05 -17.61 65.15
N LEU A 415 15.71 -17.70 65.26
CA LEU A 415 14.85 -17.91 66.46
C LEU A 415 14.76 -16.68 67.43
N THR A 416 13.67 -16.37 68.15
CA THR A 416 12.34 -17.03 68.34
C THR A 416 11.29 -16.00 68.79
N THR A 417 9.99 -16.23 68.53
CA THR A 417 8.79 -15.70 69.28
C THR A 417 8.59 -14.16 69.41
N THR A 418 7.41 -13.54 69.53
CA THR A 418 5.97 -13.91 69.42
C THR A 418 5.15 -12.61 69.45
N THR A 419 4.06 -12.49 68.67
CA THR A 419 2.87 -11.71 69.08
C THR A 419 1.61 -12.12 68.30
N ILE A 420 0.44 -11.89 68.90
CA ILE A 420 -0.88 -12.32 68.43
C ILE A 420 -1.51 -11.25 67.52
N SER A 421 -2.40 -11.71 66.62
CA SER A 421 -3.12 -10.92 65.62
C SER A 421 -4.29 -10.08 66.13
N HIS A 422 -4.51 -8.90 65.52
CA HIS A 422 -5.83 -8.43 65.08
C HIS A 422 -5.66 -7.42 63.91
N PRO A 423 -6.71 -7.01 63.17
CA PRO A 423 -6.63 -7.02 61.71
C PRO A 423 -6.27 -5.65 61.09
N SER A 424 -5.38 -5.69 60.11
CA SER A 424 -5.19 -4.58 59.16
C SER A 424 -6.33 -4.55 58.14
N THR A 425 -7.03 -3.42 58.06
CA THR A 425 -8.05 -3.16 57.02
C THR A 425 -7.44 -3.19 55.62
N PHE A 426 -8.10 -3.88 54.68
CA PHE A 426 -7.77 -3.79 53.26
C PHE A 426 -8.00 -2.35 52.74
N SER A 427 -6.93 -1.68 52.32
CA SER A 427 -7.02 -0.48 51.48
C SER A 427 -7.15 -0.90 50.01
N MET A 428 -8.29 -0.62 49.39
CA MET A 428 -8.48 -0.81 47.94
C MET A 428 -7.54 0.09 47.11
N PRO A 429 -7.20 -0.29 45.87
CA PRO A 429 -6.41 0.56 44.97
C PRO A 429 -7.18 1.85 44.64
N LEU A 430 -6.44 2.97 44.60
CA LEU A 430 -7.02 4.30 44.35
C LEU A 430 -7.30 4.48 42.84
N THR A 431 -8.57 4.55 42.46
CA THR A 431 -8.99 4.78 41.07
C THR A 431 -8.84 6.26 40.68
N THR A 432 -8.14 6.54 39.57
CA THR A 432 -8.08 7.88 38.98
C THR A 432 -9.45 8.29 38.44
N THR A 433 -10.03 9.37 38.99
CA THR A 433 -11.36 9.84 38.61
C THR A 433 -11.30 10.75 37.39
N GLU A 434 -11.96 10.37 36.29
CA GLU A 434 -12.01 11.18 35.07
C GLU A 434 -13.29 12.01 34.96
N ASP A 435 -13.17 13.14 34.25
CA ASP A 435 -14.29 13.96 33.80
C ASP A 435 -14.48 13.74 32.29
N ILE A 436 -15.69 13.36 31.88
CA ILE A 436 -16.03 13.13 30.46
C ILE A 436 -16.92 14.27 29.97
N PHE A 437 -16.59 14.84 28.81
CA PHE A 437 -17.27 16.01 28.24
C PHE A 437 -18.12 15.64 27.03
N TYR A 438 -19.30 16.24 26.89
CA TYR A 438 -20.21 16.05 25.77
C TYR A 438 -20.72 17.42 25.28
N ARG A 439 -20.80 17.60 23.95
CA ARG A 439 -21.46 18.75 23.32
C ARG A 439 -22.89 18.36 22.95
N SER A 440 -23.86 19.11 23.45
CA SER A 440 -25.28 18.91 23.13
C SER A 440 -25.87 20.11 22.40
N THR A 441 -26.70 19.81 21.39
CA THR A 441 -27.52 20.81 20.69
C THR A 441 -28.97 20.56 21.04
N LEU A 442 -29.61 21.55 21.64
CA LEU A 442 -31.00 21.49 22.10
C LEU A 442 -31.83 22.43 21.24
N VAL A 443 -32.91 21.93 20.66
CA VAL A 443 -33.90 22.77 19.97
C VAL A 443 -35.18 22.76 20.77
N VAL A 444 -35.61 23.94 21.19
CA VAL A 444 -36.77 24.16 22.05
C VAL A 444 -37.74 25.13 21.41
N THR A 445 -39.02 24.99 21.75
CA THR A 445 -40.06 25.97 21.42
C THR A 445 -40.51 26.65 22.71
N ASP A 446 -40.39 27.97 22.77
CA ASP A 446 -40.91 28.83 23.85
C ASP A 446 -42.14 29.59 23.35
N GLU A 447 -43.30 29.42 24.00
CA GLU A 447 -44.53 30.16 23.70
C GLU A 447 -44.65 31.52 24.41
N GLN A 448 -43.78 31.81 25.38
CA GLN A 448 -43.79 32.96 26.29
C GLN A 448 -42.47 33.76 26.21
N THR A 449 -41.89 33.81 25.01
CA THR A 449 -40.55 34.39 24.74
C THR A 449 -40.25 35.75 25.40
N PRO A 450 -41.15 36.75 25.46
CA PRO A 450 -40.79 38.08 26.00
C PRO A 450 -40.70 38.13 27.53
N ASP A 451 -41.16 37.11 28.26
CA ASP A 451 -41.41 37.20 29.70
C ASP A 451 -40.34 36.52 30.60
N ARG A 452 -39.32 35.85 30.02
CA ARG A 452 -38.36 35.02 30.78
C ARG A 452 -37.01 34.80 30.09
N ASP A 453 -35.98 34.51 30.88
CA ASP A 453 -34.78 33.84 30.38
C ASP A 453 -34.99 32.32 30.35
N ALA A 454 -35.14 31.76 29.15
CA ALA A 454 -35.23 30.31 28.96
C ALA A 454 -33.89 29.59 29.26
N THR A 455 -32.75 30.29 29.22
CA THR A 455 -31.40 29.70 29.39
C THR A 455 -31.20 29.15 30.81
N ALA A 456 -31.58 29.93 31.83
CA ALA A 456 -31.59 29.49 33.23
C ALA A 456 -32.52 28.30 33.46
N ILE A 457 -33.71 28.30 32.85
CA ILE A 457 -34.71 27.23 32.99
C ILE A 457 -34.18 25.92 32.35
N ILE A 458 -33.61 25.98 31.15
CA ILE A 458 -33.07 24.82 30.43
C ILE A 458 -31.87 24.22 31.19
N SER A 459 -30.94 25.05 31.69
CA SER A 459 -29.79 24.55 32.45
C SER A 459 -30.18 23.93 33.80
N GLN A 460 -31.18 24.48 34.49
CA GLN A 460 -31.74 23.85 35.69
C GLN A 460 -32.44 22.51 35.36
N TRP A 461 -33.25 22.46 34.31
CA TRP A 461 -33.93 21.24 33.86
C TRP A 461 -32.95 20.14 33.43
N LEU A 462 -31.85 20.49 32.73
CA LEU A 462 -30.79 19.55 32.37
C LEU A 462 -30.17 18.90 33.63
N ASN A 463 -29.72 19.72 34.58
CA ASN A 463 -29.13 19.24 35.84
C ASN A 463 -30.12 18.37 36.64
N GLN A 464 -31.39 18.79 36.76
CA GLN A 464 -32.42 18.00 37.44
C GLN A 464 -32.72 16.68 36.73
N THR A 465 -32.75 16.67 35.39
CA THR A 465 -33.05 15.45 34.62
C THR A 465 -31.99 14.38 34.84
N PHE A 466 -30.70 14.72 34.77
CA PHE A 466 -29.63 13.74 35.06
C PHE A 466 -29.62 13.29 36.52
N GLN A 467 -29.87 14.21 37.46
CA GLN A 467 -29.95 13.88 38.89
C GLN A 467 -31.12 12.91 39.20
N ASN A 468 -32.26 13.02 38.51
CA ASN A 468 -33.39 12.08 38.65
C ASN A 468 -33.03 10.65 38.23
N TRP A 469 -32.09 10.49 37.28
CA TRP A 469 -31.54 9.19 36.86
C TRP A 469 -30.26 8.81 37.63
N MET A 470 -29.95 9.50 38.74
CA MET A 470 -28.73 9.32 39.56
C MET A 470 -27.39 9.60 38.85
N TYR A 471 -27.42 10.19 37.65
CA TYR A 471 -26.22 10.50 36.88
C TYR A 471 -25.58 11.82 37.32
N ARG A 472 -24.26 11.80 37.52
CA ARG A 472 -23.43 12.96 37.91
C ARG A 472 -23.03 13.83 36.71
N VAL A 473 -23.99 14.07 35.81
CA VAL A 473 -23.82 14.88 34.61
C VAL A 473 -24.37 16.28 34.88
N TYR A 474 -23.54 17.30 34.64
CA TYR A 474 -23.84 18.70 34.93
C TYR A 474 -23.61 19.58 33.70
N VAL A 475 -24.33 20.71 33.61
CA VAL A 475 -24.06 21.75 32.60
C VAL A 475 -22.90 22.63 33.05
N ASP A 476 -21.78 22.62 32.32
CA ASP A 476 -20.62 23.50 32.57
C ASP A 476 -20.65 24.79 31.72
N GLY A 477 -21.56 24.84 30.74
CA GLY A 477 -21.86 26.04 29.94
C GLY A 477 -23.04 25.83 29.00
N ILE A 478 -23.79 26.90 28.71
CA ILE A 478 -24.91 26.91 27.75
C ILE A 478 -24.98 28.27 27.04
N SER A 479 -25.29 28.27 25.74
CA SER A 479 -25.41 29.47 24.90
C SER A 479 -26.59 29.37 23.94
N LEU A 480 -27.28 30.48 23.68
CA LEU A 480 -28.26 30.61 22.61
C LEU A 480 -27.54 30.88 21.28
N GLN A 481 -27.74 30.02 20.29
CA GLN A 481 -27.09 30.11 18.97
C GLN A 481 -28.00 30.74 17.91
N LEU A 482 -29.30 30.40 17.93
CA LEU A 482 -30.28 30.91 16.96
C LEU A 482 -31.66 31.03 17.59
N ILE A 483 -32.38 32.09 17.25
CA ILE A 483 -33.78 32.30 17.59
C ILE A 483 -34.59 32.57 16.31
N THR A 484 -35.74 31.93 16.16
CA THR A 484 -36.61 32.04 14.97
C THR A 484 -38.06 32.14 15.40
N VAL A 485 -38.75 33.20 14.99
CA VAL A 485 -40.18 33.41 15.31
C VAL A 485 -41.05 32.47 14.46
N LEU A 486 -42.02 31.82 15.08
CA LEU A 486 -42.99 30.93 14.43
C LEU A 486 -44.30 31.67 14.12
N SER A 487 -45.40 30.94 13.84
CA SER A 487 -46.69 31.53 13.41
C SER A 487 -47.37 32.46 14.43
N ARG A 488 -46.86 32.54 15.67
CA ARG A 488 -47.23 33.55 16.68
C ARG A 488 -46.00 34.36 17.04
N ILE A 489 -46.15 35.68 17.16
CA ILE A 489 -45.05 36.61 17.45
C ILE A 489 -44.37 36.30 18.81
N THR A 490 -45.12 35.76 19.78
CA THR A 490 -44.61 35.37 21.10
C THR A 490 -43.97 33.97 21.12
N THR A 491 -44.18 33.16 20.08
CA THR A 491 -43.68 31.79 20.00
C THR A 491 -42.40 31.74 19.20
N THR A 492 -41.27 31.40 19.83
CA THR A 492 -39.99 31.26 19.15
C THR A 492 -39.43 29.84 19.26
N ARG A 493 -38.82 29.39 18.16
CA ARG A 493 -37.94 28.23 18.14
C ARG A 493 -36.53 28.70 18.44
N GLN A 494 -35.93 28.17 19.49
CA GLN A 494 -34.62 28.54 19.99
C GLN A 494 -33.68 27.34 19.88
N ILE A 495 -32.45 27.57 19.41
CA ILE A 495 -31.40 26.56 19.33
C ILE A 495 -30.32 26.92 20.34
N TYR A 496 -30.12 26.06 21.33
CA TYR A 496 -29.10 26.17 22.35
C TYR A 496 -27.97 25.17 22.09
N LEU A 497 -26.75 25.58 22.42
CA LEU A 497 -25.59 24.71 22.50
C LEU A 497 -25.14 24.64 23.97
N ALA A 498 -24.96 23.44 24.50
CA ALA A 498 -24.58 23.23 25.91
C ALA A 498 -23.47 22.18 26.06
N LEU A 499 -22.54 22.48 26.97
CA LEU A 499 -21.46 21.60 27.41
C LEU A 499 -21.92 20.82 28.65
N LEU A 500 -21.99 19.50 28.52
CA LEU A 500 -22.28 18.60 29.62
C LEU A 500 -20.96 17.97 30.11
N VAL A 501 -20.76 17.91 31.43
CA VAL A 501 -19.62 17.24 32.07
C VAL A 501 -20.10 16.15 33.02
N TYR A 502 -19.64 14.93 32.82
CA TYR A 502 -19.88 13.79 33.70
C TYR A 502 -18.72 13.69 34.69
N LYS A 503 -18.99 13.99 35.98
CA LYS A 503 -17.96 14.19 37.01
C LYS A 503 -17.52 12.89 37.69
N ASN A 504 -16.19 12.70 37.77
CA ASN A 504 -15.51 11.69 38.59
C ASN A 504 -16.06 10.25 38.45
N THR A 505 -16.18 9.72 37.24
CA THR A 505 -16.83 8.41 36.97
C THR A 505 -15.84 7.28 36.65
N THR A 506 -16.16 6.07 37.13
CA THR A 506 -15.46 4.80 36.84
C THR A 506 -16.27 3.86 35.93
N ASP A 507 -17.57 4.12 35.75
CA ASP A 507 -18.40 3.38 34.79
C ASP A 507 -17.97 3.67 33.35
N VAL A 508 -18.09 2.65 32.49
CA VAL A 508 -17.69 2.72 31.08
C VAL A 508 -18.59 3.70 30.34
N ASN A 509 -18.01 4.82 29.89
CA ASN A 509 -18.55 5.83 28.96
C ASN A 509 -20.08 5.80 28.77
N LEU A 510 -20.82 6.61 29.55
CA LEU A 510 -22.27 6.80 29.35
C LEU A 510 -22.54 7.17 27.89
N ALA A 511 -23.36 6.36 27.21
CA ALA A 511 -23.56 6.48 25.77
C ALA A 511 -24.35 7.73 25.41
N GLU A 512 -23.96 8.41 24.32
CA GLU A 512 -24.65 9.57 23.74
C GLU A 512 -26.17 9.34 23.63
N VAL A 513 -26.55 8.15 23.14
CA VAL A 513 -27.94 7.73 22.92
C VAL A 513 -28.73 7.58 24.23
N GLU A 514 -28.07 7.24 25.33
CA GLU A 514 -28.71 7.14 26.65
C GLU A 514 -28.99 8.53 27.21
N ILE A 515 -28.02 9.45 27.12
CA ILE A 515 -28.17 10.87 27.47
C ILE A 515 -29.33 11.49 26.66
N GLU A 516 -29.36 11.25 25.34
CA GLU A 516 -30.49 11.66 24.51
C GLU A 516 -31.81 11.04 24.95
N SER A 517 -31.86 9.75 25.29
CA SER A 517 -33.10 9.07 25.69
C SER A 517 -33.69 9.66 26.98
N MET A 518 -32.84 9.99 27.97
CA MET A 518 -33.24 10.63 29.22
C MET A 518 -33.87 12.00 28.95
N LEU A 519 -33.20 12.84 28.15
CA LEU A 519 -33.70 14.17 27.81
C LEU A 519 -34.98 14.12 26.95
N ARG A 520 -35.05 13.20 25.97
CA ARG A 520 -36.25 12.96 25.15
C ARG A 520 -37.43 12.40 25.97
N SER A 521 -37.18 11.74 27.10
CA SER A 521 -38.23 11.22 28.00
C SER A 521 -38.91 12.32 28.83
N ALA A 522 -38.27 13.48 29.00
CA ALA A 522 -38.75 14.60 29.80
C ALA A 522 -38.93 15.90 28.98
N PRO A 523 -39.66 15.90 27.84
CA PRO A 523 -39.66 17.02 26.89
C PRO A 523 -40.38 18.29 27.38
N ALA A 524 -41.07 18.23 28.52
CA ALA A 524 -41.67 19.39 29.17
C ALA A 524 -40.63 20.06 30.08
N ILE A 525 -39.89 21.03 29.52
CA ILE A 525 -38.84 21.78 30.22
C ILE A 525 -39.45 22.78 31.21
N GLY A 526 -40.56 23.41 30.82
CA GLY A 526 -41.29 24.38 31.64
C GLY A 526 -42.67 24.72 31.07
N ASN A 527 -43.38 25.64 31.72
CA ASN A 527 -44.72 26.06 31.32
C ASN A 527 -44.70 26.76 29.95
N GLY A 528 -45.12 26.06 28.88
CA GLY A 528 -45.01 26.55 27.51
C GLY A 528 -43.56 26.62 26.99
N LEU A 529 -42.65 25.80 27.53
CA LEU A 529 -41.28 25.62 27.06
C LEU A 529 -41.02 24.13 26.84
N THR A 530 -40.86 23.71 25.58
CA THR A 530 -40.83 22.29 25.18
C THR A 530 -39.61 21.93 24.34
N LEU A 531 -39.08 20.72 24.52
CA LEU A 531 -38.00 20.16 23.71
C LEU A 531 -38.56 19.59 22.39
N ASP A 532 -38.20 20.20 21.26
CA ASP A 532 -38.50 19.66 19.93
C ASP A 532 -37.58 18.48 19.60
N SER A 533 -36.28 18.66 19.85
CA SER A 533 -35.22 17.71 19.51
C SER A 533 -33.94 18.04 20.26
N VAL A 534 -33.23 17.01 20.71
CA VAL A 534 -31.85 17.09 21.20
C VAL A 534 -30.96 16.21 20.34
N THR A 535 -29.69 16.59 20.20
CA THR A 535 -28.60 15.72 19.75
C THR A 535 -27.42 15.83 20.71
N VAL A 536 -26.83 14.72 21.14
CA VAL A 536 -25.66 14.72 22.03
C VAL A 536 -24.49 14.01 21.36
N ASN A 537 -23.33 14.67 21.33
CA ASN A 537 -22.07 14.11 20.87
C ASN A 537 -21.09 14.08 22.04
N LEU A 538 -20.28 13.02 22.15
CA LEU A 538 -19.06 13.02 22.93
C LEU A 538 -18.13 14.13 22.42
N MET A 539 -17.43 14.83 23.31
CA MET A 539 -16.41 15.81 22.94
C MET A 539 -15.30 15.12 22.15
N GLU A 540 -14.88 15.71 21.03
CA GLU A 540 -13.81 15.15 20.22
C GLU A 540 -12.47 15.05 21.00
N ASN A 541 -11.64 14.07 20.65
CA ASN A 541 -10.26 14.01 21.13
C ASN A 541 -9.39 14.99 20.31
N CYS A 542 -8.43 15.64 20.95
CA CYS A 542 -7.35 16.30 20.21
C CYS A 542 -6.57 15.23 19.44
N GLN A 543 -6.56 15.35 18.12
CA GLN A 543 -5.93 14.38 17.22
C GLN A 543 -4.41 14.38 17.38
N ALA A 544 -3.76 13.29 16.95
CA ALA A 544 -2.30 13.25 16.89
C ALA A 544 -1.77 14.35 15.95
N ASP A 545 -0.78 15.10 16.41
CA ASP A 545 -0.29 16.32 15.74
C ASP A 545 1.23 16.43 15.90
N GLU A 546 1.95 16.90 14.88
CA GLU A 546 3.40 17.14 14.93
C GLU A 546 3.66 18.65 14.82
N PHE A 547 3.80 19.30 15.98
CA PHE A 547 4.01 20.75 16.03
C PHE A 547 4.81 21.17 17.28
N PRO A 548 5.99 21.81 17.12
CA PRO A 548 6.78 21.90 15.88
C PRO A 548 7.32 20.51 15.43
N VAL A 549 8.09 20.47 14.34
CA VAL A 549 8.73 19.23 13.83
C VAL A 549 9.51 18.49 14.94
N HIS A 550 9.47 17.16 14.90
CA HIS A 550 9.94 16.21 15.92
C HIS A 550 9.12 16.18 17.23
N TYR A 551 8.28 17.18 17.53
CA TYR A 551 7.40 17.17 18.71
C TYR A 551 6.05 16.54 18.36
N ARG A 552 5.99 15.21 18.40
CA ARG A 552 4.79 14.40 18.11
C ARG A 552 3.90 14.20 19.32
N TRP A 553 2.73 14.85 19.28
CA TRP A 553 1.72 14.76 20.33
C TRP A 553 0.73 13.64 19.99
N PRO A 554 0.51 12.65 20.89
CA PRO A 554 -0.41 11.56 20.65
C PRO A 554 -1.88 12.01 20.79
N GLU A 555 -2.81 11.26 20.18
CA GLU A 555 -4.25 11.42 20.39
C GLU A 555 -4.56 11.56 21.88
N SER A 556 -5.36 12.55 22.29
CA SER A 556 -5.55 12.89 23.70
C SER A 556 -6.97 13.35 24.04
N ARG A 557 -7.47 12.92 25.20
CA ARG A 557 -8.76 13.36 25.74
C ARG A 557 -8.75 14.85 26.11
N PRO A 558 -9.91 15.53 26.10
CA PRO A 558 -10.04 16.89 26.63
C PRO A 558 -9.48 17.02 28.05
N THR A 559 -8.85 18.15 28.35
CA THR A 559 -8.13 18.49 29.60
C THR A 559 -6.85 17.69 29.90
N VAL A 560 -6.47 16.70 29.08
CA VAL A 560 -5.19 15.98 29.24
C VAL A 560 -4.01 16.85 28.80
N THR A 561 -2.97 16.88 29.64
CA THR A 561 -1.62 17.31 29.27
C THR A 561 -0.76 16.11 28.91
N GLN A 562 -0.22 16.09 27.69
CA GLN A 562 0.80 15.11 27.27
C GLN A 562 2.20 15.67 27.48
N TYR A 563 3.17 14.75 27.62
CA TYR A 563 4.59 15.05 27.70
C TYR A 563 5.34 14.29 26.61
N VAL A 564 6.32 14.94 26.00
CA VAL A 564 7.19 14.41 24.93
C VAL A 564 8.62 14.90 25.18
N PRO A 565 9.66 14.18 24.74
CA PRO A 565 11.05 14.61 24.97
C PRO A 565 11.38 15.93 24.27
N CYS A 566 12.28 16.71 24.86
CA CYS A 566 12.91 17.84 24.20
C CYS A 566 13.91 17.34 23.13
N PHE A 567 13.59 17.57 21.86
CA PHE A 567 14.50 17.34 20.74
C PHE A 567 15.70 18.31 20.80
N PRO A 568 16.96 17.83 20.66
CA PRO A 568 17.37 16.43 20.42
C PRO A 568 17.82 15.66 21.68
N TYR A 569 18.05 16.33 22.82
CA TYR A 569 18.86 15.76 23.92
C TYR A 569 18.09 14.92 24.97
N LYS A 570 16.75 14.84 24.90
CA LYS A 570 15.85 14.09 25.82
C LYS A 570 15.90 14.47 27.33
N ASP A 571 16.86 15.29 27.79
CA ASP A 571 17.07 15.72 29.20
C ASP A 571 15.83 16.19 29.97
N ARG A 572 14.88 16.79 29.25
CA ARG A 572 13.62 17.35 29.77
C ARG A 572 12.49 17.07 28.81
N ASN A 573 11.26 17.32 29.27
CA ASN A 573 10.05 17.17 28.47
C ASN A 573 9.50 18.53 28.06
N ALA A 574 8.97 18.62 26.84
CA ALA A 574 7.95 19.60 26.48
C ALA A 574 6.57 19.11 26.94
N SER A 575 5.62 20.02 27.08
CA SER A 575 4.22 19.67 27.39
C SER A 575 3.22 20.40 26.51
N ARG A 576 2.05 19.78 26.29
CA ARG A 576 0.94 20.38 25.54
C ARG A 576 -0.38 19.84 26.06
N THR A 577 -1.37 20.71 26.17
CA THR A 577 -2.68 20.39 26.77
C THR A 577 -3.78 20.43 25.72
N CYS A 578 -4.64 19.41 25.70
CA CYS A 578 -5.88 19.43 24.93
C CYS A 578 -6.91 20.28 25.70
N MET A 579 -7.24 21.46 25.19
CA MET A 579 -8.16 22.40 25.84
C MET A 579 -9.54 22.36 25.18
N ILE A 580 -10.58 22.74 25.94
CA ILE A 580 -11.94 22.90 25.44
C ILE A 580 -12.17 24.37 25.15
N ASN A 581 -12.59 24.70 23.92
CA ASN A 581 -13.06 26.05 23.61
C ASN A 581 -14.45 26.25 24.24
N ARG A 582 -14.59 27.28 25.08
CA ARG A 582 -15.84 27.60 25.79
C ARG A 582 -16.87 28.35 24.94
N ASP A 583 -16.53 28.77 23.72
CA ASP A 583 -17.47 29.48 22.83
C ASP A 583 -18.32 28.52 21.98
N ASN A 584 -17.71 27.42 21.51
CA ASN A 584 -18.33 26.46 20.57
C ASN A 584 -18.31 25.00 21.06
N TYR A 585 -17.70 24.73 22.22
CA TYR A 585 -17.56 23.41 22.83
C TYR A 585 -16.92 22.36 21.90
N THR A 586 -15.76 22.70 21.33
CA THR A 586 -14.86 21.78 20.62
C THR A 586 -13.50 21.67 21.31
N SER A 587 -12.86 20.52 21.25
CA SER A 587 -11.46 20.32 21.66
C SER A 587 -10.48 21.03 20.73
N PHE A 588 -9.38 21.57 21.25
CA PHE A 588 -8.24 22.04 20.45
C PHE A 588 -6.91 21.93 21.22
N TRP A 589 -5.80 21.76 20.51
CA TRP A 589 -4.48 21.78 21.12
C TRP A 589 -4.07 23.20 21.53
N ALA A 590 -3.61 23.37 22.77
CA ALA A 590 -2.86 24.54 23.20
C ALA A 590 -1.53 24.68 22.41
N LEU A 591 -0.88 25.84 22.52
CA LEU A 591 0.53 25.96 22.13
C LEU A 591 1.40 25.05 23.02
N PRO A 592 2.42 24.38 22.48
CA PRO A 592 3.33 23.55 23.27
C PRO A 592 4.25 24.40 24.13
N ASP A 593 4.31 24.11 25.44
CA ASP A 593 5.36 24.64 26.30
C ASP A 593 6.67 23.87 26.05
N ARG A 594 7.66 24.62 25.58
CA ARG A 594 9.05 24.17 25.34
C ARG A 594 10.06 25.04 26.11
N GLY A 595 9.63 25.80 27.13
CA GLY A 595 10.51 26.68 27.92
C GLY A 595 11.63 25.94 28.67
N ASN A 596 11.50 24.62 28.80
CA ASN A 596 12.51 23.71 29.35
C ASN A 596 13.44 23.06 28.29
N CYS A 597 13.22 23.29 26.99
CA CYS A 597 13.95 22.60 25.92
C CYS A 597 15.08 23.44 25.32
N THR A 598 16.21 22.77 25.02
CA THR A 598 17.36 23.33 24.31
C THR A 598 17.40 22.85 22.86
N ASN A 599 17.66 23.76 21.91
CA ASN A 599 17.93 23.41 20.52
C ASN A 599 19.34 22.80 20.37
N ILE A 600 19.62 22.18 19.22
CA ILE A 600 20.93 21.62 18.83
C ILE A 600 22.08 22.59 19.18
N THR A 601 21.96 23.86 18.79
CA THR A 601 22.99 24.89 18.96
C THR A 601 23.08 25.50 20.36
N SER A 602 22.01 25.47 21.16
CA SER A 602 21.95 26.22 22.43
C SER A 602 22.55 25.47 23.62
N ILE A 603 22.89 24.18 23.48
CA ILE A 603 23.66 23.46 24.51
C ILE A 603 25.10 23.94 24.51
N THR A 604 25.66 24.17 25.70
CA THR A 604 27.08 24.48 25.88
C THR A 604 27.85 23.18 26.09
N VAL A 605 28.92 22.97 25.33
CA VAL A 605 29.74 21.75 25.46
C VAL A 605 30.82 21.98 26.51
N SER A 606 31.01 20.99 27.37
CA SER A 606 32.09 20.89 28.35
C SER A 606 32.80 19.53 28.20
N GLN A 607 33.87 19.31 28.96
CA GLN A 607 34.59 18.02 28.92
C GLN A 607 33.72 16.85 29.40
N GLU A 608 32.77 17.13 30.28
CA GLU A 608 31.91 16.16 30.96
C GLU A 608 30.73 15.74 30.08
N ASN A 609 30.05 16.68 29.43
CA ASN A 609 28.87 16.38 28.59
C ASN A 609 29.20 16.09 27.11
N ALA A 610 30.46 16.24 26.67
CA ALA A 610 30.84 16.03 25.27
C ALA A 610 30.48 14.63 24.76
N MET A 611 30.56 13.58 25.58
CA MET A 611 30.14 12.23 25.17
C MET A 611 28.63 12.15 24.94
N ASP A 612 27.82 12.63 25.88
CA ASP A 612 26.36 12.54 25.80
C ASP A 612 25.83 13.37 24.62
N VAL A 613 26.39 14.56 24.41
CA VAL A 613 26.12 15.41 23.23
C VAL A 613 26.49 14.67 21.95
N ALA A 614 27.68 14.06 21.86
CA ALA A 614 28.08 13.31 20.67
C ALA A 614 27.15 12.12 20.39
N VAL A 615 26.72 11.37 21.42
CA VAL A 615 25.82 10.21 21.25
C VAL A 615 24.44 10.64 20.73
N GLN A 616 23.83 11.67 21.30
CA GLN A 616 22.53 12.17 20.80
C GLN A 616 22.64 12.76 19.39
N LEU A 617 23.75 13.43 19.06
CA LEU A 617 24.02 13.91 17.70
C LEU A 617 24.26 12.76 16.70
N ALA A 618 24.86 11.65 17.13
CA ALA A 618 25.05 10.45 16.30
C ALA A 618 23.70 9.79 15.97
N ASP A 619 22.82 9.61 16.94
CA ASP A 619 21.50 9.03 16.72
C ASP A 619 20.67 9.84 15.72
N ILE A 620 20.53 11.16 15.92
CA ILE A 620 19.75 11.99 15.00
C ILE A 620 20.38 12.08 13.60
N SER A 621 21.71 11.91 13.48
CA SER A 621 22.39 11.94 12.17
C SER A 621 22.09 10.73 11.28
N ASN A 622 21.62 9.61 11.84
CA ASN A 622 21.10 8.47 11.05
C ASN A 622 19.78 8.80 10.33
N ASN A 623 19.10 9.87 10.73
CA ASN A 623 17.78 10.25 10.22
C ASN A 623 17.89 11.12 8.96
N GLY A 624 16.77 11.28 8.26
CA GLY A 624 16.63 12.25 7.17
C GLY A 624 16.57 13.69 7.70
N LEU A 625 17.70 14.23 8.16
CA LEU A 625 17.83 15.61 8.64
C LEU A 625 17.56 16.63 7.52
N SER A 626 17.04 17.79 7.90
CA SER A 626 17.02 18.98 7.03
C SER A 626 18.44 19.57 6.86
N LYS A 627 18.60 20.43 5.85
CA LYS A 627 19.86 21.15 5.57
C LYS A 627 20.27 22.04 6.74
N GLU A 628 19.28 22.71 7.33
CA GLU A 628 19.43 23.64 8.44
C GLU A 628 19.85 22.90 9.72
N GLU A 629 19.29 21.72 9.98
CA GLU A 629 19.68 20.87 11.11
C GLU A 629 21.08 20.26 10.91
N LEU A 630 21.37 19.73 9.73
CA LEU A 630 22.67 19.15 9.40
C LEU A 630 23.82 20.16 9.64
N THR A 631 23.62 21.41 9.21
CA THR A 631 24.58 22.50 9.45
C THR A 631 24.75 22.81 10.95
N GLN A 632 23.65 22.78 11.73
CA GLN A 632 23.70 22.95 13.18
C GLN A 632 24.42 21.80 13.91
N VAL A 633 24.18 20.55 13.50
CA VAL A 633 24.86 19.36 14.03
C VAL A 633 26.36 19.47 13.79
N VAL A 634 26.78 19.73 12.55
CA VAL A 634 28.21 19.86 12.21
C VAL A 634 28.87 21.05 12.93
N THR A 635 28.15 22.17 13.10
CA THR A 635 28.66 23.31 13.90
C THR A 635 28.86 22.92 15.36
N LYS A 636 27.91 22.18 15.96
CA LYS A 636 28.04 21.72 17.35
C LYS A 636 29.15 20.66 17.52
N VAL A 637 29.38 19.82 16.51
CA VAL A 637 30.53 18.91 16.45
C VAL A 637 31.85 19.68 16.39
N MET A 638 31.94 20.76 15.62
CA MET A 638 33.13 21.62 15.58
C MET A 638 33.42 22.26 16.96
N GLU A 639 32.41 22.80 17.64
CA GLU A 639 32.55 23.32 19.01
C GLU A 639 33.03 22.24 19.99
N LEU A 640 32.47 21.03 19.89
CA LEU A 640 32.82 19.87 20.72
C LEU A 640 34.27 19.45 20.51
N VAL A 641 34.72 19.33 19.27
CA VAL A 641 36.13 19.02 18.93
C VAL A 641 37.08 20.15 19.35
N ASN A 642 36.61 21.40 19.36
CA ASN A 642 37.37 22.54 19.85
C ASN A 642 37.61 22.49 21.36
N ILE A 643 36.59 22.14 22.15
CA ILE A 643 36.60 22.22 23.62
C ILE A 643 37.12 20.94 24.28
N ALA A 644 36.73 19.76 23.78
CA ALA A 644 36.99 18.49 24.46
C ALA A 644 38.38 17.90 24.17
N LYS A 645 38.96 17.23 25.18
CA LYS A 645 39.99 16.20 24.98
C LYS A 645 39.36 15.01 24.26
N ILE A 646 40.03 14.55 23.21
CA ILE A 646 39.52 13.56 22.29
C ILE A 646 40.16 12.20 22.59
N ASN A 647 39.38 11.27 23.13
CA ASN A 647 39.79 9.86 23.25
C ASN A 647 39.19 9.02 22.11
N ALA A 648 39.66 7.77 21.96
CA ALA A 648 39.22 6.87 20.89
C ALA A 648 37.69 6.69 20.83
N THR A 649 37.00 6.59 21.98
CA THR A 649 35.53 6.44 22.02
C THR A 649 34.79 7.68 21.54
N LEU A 650 35.20 8.88 21.99
CA LEU A 650 34.55 10.14 21.57
C LEU A 650 34.81 10.42 20.09
N ALA A 651 36.04 10.15 19.62
CA ALA A 651 36.38 10.25 18.22
C ALA A 651 35.60 9.24 17.34
N SER A 652 35.32 8.03 17.83
CA SER A 652 34.46 7.07 17.12
C SER A 652 33.04 7.59 16.93
N THR A 653 32.45 8.22 17.95
CA THR A 653 31.13 8.84 17.85
C THR A 653 31.14 10.02 16.88
N VAL A 654 32.16 10.90 16.93
CA VAL A 654 32.30 12.03 16.00
C VAL A 654 32.50 11.57 14.55
N VAL A 655 33.35 10.57 14.30
CA VAL A 655 33.56 9.99 12.96
C VAL A 655 32.26 9.39 12.42
N THR A 656 31.45 8.76 13.28
CA THR A 656 30.13 8.25 12.91
C THR A 656 29.17 9.38 12.50
N ILE A 657 29.10 10.50 13.24
CA ILE A 657 28.28 11.66 12.85
C ILE A 657 28.67 12.16 11.46
N ILE A 658 29.96 12.36 11.19
CA ILE A 658 30.42 12.88 9.89
C ILE A 658 30.20 11.84 8.77
N SER A 659 30.40 10.55 9.06
CA SER A 659 30.07 9.44 8.15
C SER A 659 28.57 9.35 7.81
N ASN A 660 27.70 9.77 8.72
CA ASN A 660 26.25 9.86 8.49
C ASN A 660 25.88 11.10 7.67
N VAL A 661 26.52 12.24 7.95
CA VAL A 661 26.41 13.44 7.09
C VAL A 661 26.80 13.14 5.63
N MET A 662 27.80 12.28 5.40
CA MET A 662 28.19 11.84 4.04
C MET A 662 27.12 11.06 3.26
N VAL A 663 26.04 10.59 3.90
CA VAL A 663 24.90 9.93 3.20
C VAL A 663 23.67 10.82 3.02
N SER A 664 23.69 12.04 3.56
CA SER A 664 22.65 13.07 3.31
C SER A 664 22.69 13.58 1.87
N SER A 665 21.72 14.41 1.45
CA SER A 665 21.69 15.01 0.11
C SER A 665 22.85 15.99 -0.13
N GLU A 666 23.32 16.09 -1.37
CA GLU A 666 24.48 16.94 -1.74
C GLU A 666 24.24 18.42 -1.39
N ASP A 667 23.05 18.96 -1.68
CA ASP A 667 22.65 20.32 -1.31
C ASP A 667 22.70 20.59 0.21
N ALA A 668 22.49 19.56 1.03
CA ALA A 668 22.54 19.67 2.49
C ALA A 668 23.97 19.51 3.03
N GLN A 669 24.77 18.60 2.45
CA GLN A 669 26.19 18.44 2.77
C GLN A 669 26.99 19.70 2.47
N LYS A 670 26.67 20.40 1.37
CA LYS A 670 27.44 21.53 0.84
C LYS A 670 27.73 22.63 1.85
N ASP A 671 26.71 23.16 2.51
CA ASP A 671 26.87 24.33 3.40
C ASP A 671 27.56 23.97 4.73
N ALA A 672 27.59 22.68 5.07
CA ALA A 672 28.26 22.16 6.26
C ALA A 672 29.66 21.59 5.97
N SER A 673 30.02 21.36 4.70
CA SER A 673 31.15 20.52 4.33
C SER A 673 32.50 21.07 4.79
N GLU A 674 32.73 22.37 4.61
CA GLU A 674 33.93 23.08 5.08
C GLU A 674 34.15 22.87 6.58
N THR A 675 33.08 22.98 7.37
CA THR A 675 33.10 22.82 8.83
C THR A 675 33.30 21.35 9.21
N ALA A 676 32.66 20.41 8.50
CA ALA A 676 32.83 18.98 8.71
C ALA A 676 34.27 18.53 8.47
N LEU A 677 34.89 18.97 7.36
CA LEU A 677 36.28 18.65 7.02
C LEU A 677 37.26 19.22 8.05
N LYS A 678 37.11 20.51 8.41
CA LYS A 678 37.95 21.14 9.43
C LYS A 678 37.80 20.47 10.81
N ALA A 679 36.59 20.00 11.16
CA ALA A 679 36.36 19.28 12.41
C ALA A 679 37.01 17.88 12.42
N VAL A 680 37.00 17.14 11.30
CA VAL A 680 37.73 15.86 11.17
C VAL A 680 39.23 16.08 11.23
N ASP A 681 39.75 17.11 10.57
CA ASP A 681 41.17 17.48 10.65
C ASP A 681 41.59 17.78 12.10
N GLU A 682 40.85 18.63 12.80
CA GLU A 682 41.16 19.00 14.19
C GLU A 682 41.03 17.81 15.17
N LEU A 683 40.03 16.95 14.97
CA LEU A 683 39.83 15.72 15.74
C LEU A 683 41.07 14.81 15.67
N VAL A 684 41.60 14.60 14.47
CA VAL A 684 42.76 13.73 14.21
C VAL A 684 44.07 14.35 14.72
N GLN A 685 44.19 15.68 14.76
CA GLN A 685 45.32 16.34 15.43
C GLN A 685 45.26 16.20 16.96
N LYS A 686 44.05 16.28 17.55
CA LYS A 686 43.83 16.30 19.01
C LYS A 686 43.74 14.93 19.69
N ILE A 687 43.58 13.83 18.94
CA ILE A 687 43.29 12.52 19.54
C ILE A 687 44.41 12.02 20.47
N GLU A 688 44.05 11.66 21.69
CA GLU A 688 44.90 10.97 22.67
C GLU A 688 44.78 9.45 22.42
N PHE A 689 45.91 8.77 22.20
CA PHE A 689 45.96 7.32 21.93
C PHE A 689 47.20 6.66 22.56
N ASP A 690 47.04 5.39 22.96
CA ASP A 690 48.10 4.54 23.50
C ASP A 690 48.48 3.45 22.48
N GLY A 691 49.78 3.21 22.29
CA GLY A 691 50.30 2.21 21.34
C GLY A 691 50.98 2.82 20.10
N PRO A 692 51.34 1.99 19.11
CA PRO A 692 52.03 2.46 17.90
C PRO A 692 51.09 3.18 16.92
N SER A 693 49.81 2.79 16.88
CA SER A 693 48.78 3.38 16.03
C SER A 693 47.38 3.14 16.58
N LEU A 694 46.42 3.95 16.11
CA LEU A 694 45.00 3.84 16.38
C LEU A 694 44.22 4.08 15.08
N THR A 695 43.25 3.21 14.81
CA THR A 695 42.32 3.32 13.67
C THR A 695 40.89 3.45 14.20
N ILE A 696 40.13 4.39 13.64
CA ILE A 696 38.70 4.59 13.90
C ILE A 696 37.99 4.48 12.56
N SER A 697 37.11 3.49 12.45
CA SER A 697 36.42 3.12 11.21
C SER A 697 34.91 3.31 11.34
N SER A 698 34.29 3.78 10.27
CA SER A 698 32.86 3.73 10.03
C SER A 698 32.57 3.60 8.53
N LYS A 699 31.35 3.18 8.22
CA LYS A 699 30.83 2.90 6.87
C LYS A 699 31.31 3.79 5.71
N ASN A 700 31.45 5.11 5.92
CA ASN A 700 31.89 6.05 4.87
C ASN A 700 33.20 6.79 5.20
N LEU A 701 33.80 6.60 6.38
CA LEU A 701 35.01 7.31 6.81
C LEU A 701 35.85 6.41 7.71
N VAL A 702 37.13 6.25 7.37
CA VAL A 702 38.13 5.72 8.31
C VAL A 702 39.24 6.73 8.50
N VAL A 703 39.60 6.97 9.75
CA VAL A 703 40.74 7.82 10.15
C VAL A 703 41.72 7.01 10.96
N GLY A 704 43.01 7.27 10.77
CA GLY A 704 44.09 6.55 11.39
C GLY A 704 45.21 7.50 11.80
N VAL A 705 45.80 7.22 12.95
CA VAL A 705 47.00 7.89 13.45
C VAL A 705 48.04 6.85 13.83
N SER A 706 49.30 7.09 13.46
CA SER A 706 50.44 6.29 13.89
C SER A 706 51.52 7.20 14.44
N ALA A 707 52.37 6.71 15.35
CA ALA A 707 53.50 7.44 15.88
C ALA A 707 54.64 7.49 14.83
N LEU A 708 55.29 8.66 14.66
CA LEU A 708 56.45 8.81 13.78
C LEU A 708 57.70 9.10 14.60
N ASP A 709 58.71 8.23 14.48
CA ASP A 709 60.07 8.50 14.95
C ASP A 709 60.82 9.32 13.91
N THR A 710 61.07 10.60 14.21
CA THR A 710 61.76 11.54 13.32
C THR A 710 63.25 11.25 13.18
N THR A 711 63.84 10.39 14.03
CA THR A 711 65.27 10.06 14.01
C THR A 711 65.60 8.88 13.09
N ASN A 712 64.64 7.99 12.84
CA ASN A 712 64.80 6.75 12.08
C ASN A 712 63.79 6.62 10.91
N PHE A 713 63.23 7.74 10.45
CA PHE A 713 62.26 7.76 9.35
C PHE A 713 62.94 7.43 8.01
N ASN A 714 62.54 6.31 7.38
CA ASN A 714 63.08 5.83 6.10
C ASN A 714 61.98 5.67 5.04
N GLY A 715 60.95 6.54 5.09
CA GLY A 715 59.71 6.41 4.31
C GLY A 715 58.65 5.56 5.01
N SER A 716 57.41 5.61 4.51
CA SER A 716 56.27 4.85 5.05
C SER A 716 55.21 4.64 3.96
N THR A 717 54.55 3.48 3.92
CA THR A 717 53.44 3.19 2.98
C THR A 717 52.18 2.85 3.77
N LEU A 718 51.14 3.66 3.59
CA LEU A 718 49.84 3.53 4.27
C LEU A 718 48.77 3.18 3.23
N SER A 719 47.82 2.32 3.57
CA SER A 719 46.86 1.75 2.62
C SER A 719 45.45 1.64 3.21
N ALA A 720 44.44 2.10 2.47
CA ALA A 720 43.02 1.91 2.78
C ALA A 720 42.44 0.74 1.98
N PHE A 721 41.74 -0.18 2.64
CA PHE A 721 41.11 -1.34 2.01
C PHE A 721 39.83 -1.77 2.73
N ILE A 722 39.06 -2.69 2.15
CA ILE A 722 37.91 -3.33 2.82
C ILE A 722 38.19 -4.82 2.90
N ALA A 723 38.18 -5.39 4.11
CA ALA A 723 38.48 -6.80 4.31
C ALA A 723 37.32 -7.72 3.89
N THR A 724 37.61 -9.01 3.67
CA THR A 724 36.58 -9.98 3.31
C THR A 724 35.58 -10.17 4.47
N ASN A 725 34.30 -9.98 4.18
CA ASN A 725 33.15 -10.03 5.11
C ASN A 725 32.97 -8.81 6.03
N THR A 726 33.71 -7.72 5.85
CA THR A 726 33.43 -6.41 6.48
C THR A 726 32.80 -5.43 5.48
N THR A 727 31.93 -4.54 5.96
CA THR A 727 31.37 -3.43 5.16
C THR A 727 32.21 -2.16 5.20
N ASP A 728 32.99 -1.97 6.26
CA ASP A 728 33.60 -0.69 6.62
C ASP A 728 35.11 -0.72 6.32
N PRO A 729 35.70 0.40 5.85
CA PRO A 729 37.10 0.44 5.44
C PRO A 729 38.09 0.41 6.62
N GLN A 730 39.23 -0.23 6.39
CA GLN A 730 40.33 -0.37 7.35
C GLN A 730 41.61 0.25 6.78
N ILE A 731 42.57 0.54 7.68
CA ILE A 731 43.88 1.10 7.35
C ILE A 731 44.97 0.08 7.71
N ASP A 732 45.86 -0.18 6.77
CA ASP A 732 47.19 -0.74 6.99
C ASP A 732 48.20 0.43 7.03
N PHE A 733 49.13 0.42 8.00
CA PHE A 733 50.15 1.46 8.19
C PHE A 733 51.54 1.04 7.69
N ASP A 734 51.75 -0.25 7.46
CA ASP A 734 53.05 -0.87 7.17
C ASP A 734 53.15 -1.35 5.70
N SER A 735 52.02 -1.66 5.03
CA SER A 735 52.03 -2.31 3.71
C SER A 735 50.93 -1.86 2.74
N GLU A 736 51.12 -2.16 1.44
CA GLU A 736 50.06 -2.07 0.43
C GLU A 736 49.13 -3.28 0.55
N ALA A 737 47.93 -3.06 1.07
CA ALA A 737 46.95 -4.12 1.28
C ALA A 737 46.40 -4.68 -0.05
N HIS A 738 46.10 -5.98 -0.10
CA HIS A 738 45.52 -6.60 -1.30
C HIS A 738 44.16 -5.97 -1.68
N ASN A 739 44.08 -5.43 -2.89
CA ASN A 739 42.96 -4.64 -3.42
C ASN A 739 42.70 -3.34 -2.63
N ALA A 740 43.77 -2.61 -2.29
CA ALA A 740 43.70 -1.26 -1.77
C ALA A 740 42.80 -0.33 -2.62
N LEU A 741 41.99 0.49 -1.95
CA LEU A 741 41.19 1.57 -2.53
C LEU A 741 41.95 2.89 -2.58
N ALA A 742 42.89 3.08 -1.65
CA ALA A 742 43.88 4.17 -1.68
C ALA A 742 45.20 3.72 -1.05
N VAL A 743 46.33 4.24 -1.54
CA VAL A 743 47.68 4.02 -1.00
C VAL A 743 48.42 5.36 -0.97
N VAL A 744 49.07 5.69 0.14
CA VAL A 744 49.93 6.87 0.29
C VAL A 744 51.32 6.41 0.69
N THR A 745 52.31 6.63 -0.16
CA THR A 745 53.73 6.35 0.13
C THR A 745 54.49 7.65 0.31
N LEU A 746 54.96 7.86 1.53
CA LEU A 746 55.77 8.99 1.95
C LEU A 746 57.26 8.73 1.62
N PRO A 747 57.96 9.64 0.92
CA PRO A 747 59.36 9.43 0.54
C PRO A 747 60.29 9.54 1.76
N PRO A 748 61.44 8.84 1.80
CA PRO A 748 62.40 8.95 2.91
C PRO A 748 62.90 10.39 3.16
N THR A 749 62.93 11.21 2.12
CA THR A 749 63.38 12.61 2.15
C THR A 749 62.33 13.60 2.67
N LEU A 750 61.14 13.14 3.10
CA LEU A 750 60.00 13.97 3.56
C LEU A 750 60.39 15.06 4.58
N LEU A 751 61.27 14.73 5.53
CA LEU A 751 61.66 15.62 6.62
C LEU A 751 62.93 16.44 6.32
N GLN A 752 63.63 16.16 5.22
CA GLN A 752 65.00 16.65 4.97
C GLN A 752 65.11 18.17 4.81
N ASN A 753 64.06 18.83 4.32
CA ASN A 753 64.02 20.28 4.08
C ASN A 753 63.32 21.07 5.19
N LEU A 754 62.99 20.43 6.33
CA LEU A 754 62.32 21.10 7.46
C LEU A 754 63.32 21.72 8.44
N SER A 755 62.90 22.81 9.10
CA SER A 755 63.67 23.37 10.22
C SER A 755 63.48 22.53 11.50
N LEU A 756 64.46 22.58 12.41
CA LEU A 756 64.42 21.83 13.68
C LEU A 756 63.13 22.10 14.48
N SER A 757 62.66 23.35 14.55
CA SER A 757 61.42 23.74 15.25
C SER A 757 60.12 23.39 14.51
N GLN A 758 60.22 22.76 13.33
CA GLN A 758 59.13 22.03 12.67
C GLN A 758 59.25 20.53 12.91
N ILE A 759 60.47 19.97 12.88
CA ILE A 759 60.73 18.55 13.15
C ILE A 759 60.32 18.18 14.58
N GLU A 760 60.58 19.04 15.57
CA GLU A 760 60.12 18.91 16.97
C GLU A 760 58.58 18.88 17.12
N LYS A 761 57.83 19.25 16.07
CA LYS A 761 56.35 19.24 16.04
C LYS A 761 55.80 18.08 15.21
N VAL A 762 56.66 17.32 14.54
CA VAL A 762 56.29 16.07 13.86
C VAL A 762 56.42 14.93 14.86
N SER A 763 55.30 14.28 15.14
CA SER A 763 55.24 13.16 16.10
C SER A 763 54.38 11.99 15.62
N ARG A 764 53.65 12.17 14.50
CA ARG A 764 52.62 11.25 14.01
C ARG A 764 52.54 11.25 12.50
N ILE A 765 52.02 10.17 11.91
CA ILE A 765 51.40 10.19 10.58
C ILE A 765 49.89 10.08 10.77
N ASN A 766 49.17 11.05 10.23
CA ASN A 766 47.71 11.06 10.12
C ASN A 766 47.33 10.52 8.72
N PHE A 767 46.28 9.71 8.65
CA PHE A 767 45.71 9.19 7.42
C PHE A 767 44.18 9.20 7.51
N MET A 768 43.50 9.57 6.42
CA MET A 768 42.03 9.58 6.34
C MET A 768 41.61 9.07 4.97
N PHE A 769 40.60 8.20 4.93
CA PHE A 769 39.98 7.73 3.69
C PHE A 769 38.47 7.99 3.74
N PHE A 770 38.00 8.78 2.77
CA PHE A 770 36.61 9.16 2.59
C PHE A 770 36.00 8.25 1.51
N GLY A 771 35.14 7.33 1.95
CA GLY A 771 34.39 6.41 1.10
C GLY A 771 33.30 7.09 0.25
N ARG A 772 33.03 8.38 0.50
CA ARG A 772 32.09 9.22 -0.26
C ARG A 772 32.65 10.61 -0.51
N THR A 773 32.20 11.20 -1.62
CA THR A 773 32.72 12.45 -2.21
C THR A 773 31.91 13.71 -1.85
N GLY A 774 30.74 13.57 -1.23
CA GLY A 774 29.76 14.65 -1.05
C GLY A 774 30.22 15.86 -0.22
N LEU A 775 31.31 15.75 0.54
CA LEU A 775 31.93 16.87 1.26
C LEU A 775 32.89 17.72 0.39
N PHE A 776 33.27 17.24 -0.80
CA PHE A 776 34.29 17.87 -1.66
C PHE A 776 33.71 18.40 -2.98
N GLN A 777 32.55 19.06 -2.88
CA GLN A 777 31.83 19.65 -4.02
C GLN A 777 32.51 20.94 -4.49
N ASP A 778 32.85 21.02 -5.78
CA ASP A 778 33.36 22.24 -6.42
C ASP A 778 32.55 22.57 -7.68
N HIS A 779 31.98 23.77 -7.72
CA HIS A 779 31.15 24.25 -8.83
C HIS A 779 31.94 25.01 -9.92
N GLN A 780 33.24 25.28 -9.72
CA GLN A 780 34.10 26.00 -10.66
C GLN A 780 34.93 25.06 -11.56
N ASN A 781 34.80 23.74 -11.38
CA ASN A 781 35.54 22.65 -12.03
C ASN A 781 35.46 22.55 -13.59
N ASN A 782 34.92 23.54 -14.29
CA ASN A 782 34.90 23.62 -15.76
C ASN A 782 34.33 22.36 -16.49
N GLY A 783 33.41 21.64 -15.84
CA GLY A 783 32.78 20.41 -16.35
C GLY A 783 33.44 19.09 -15.92
N LEU A 784 34.55 19.13 -15.18
CA LEU A 784 35.17 17.95 -14.57
C LEU A 784 34.38 17.48 -13.33
N THR A 785 34.34 16.17 -13.10
CA THR A 785 33.73 15.56 -11.90
C THR A 785 34.75 14.71 -11.13
N LEU A 786 34.52 14.53 -9.83
CA LEU A 786 35.37 13.74 -8.95
C LEU A 786 35.00 12.25 -9.07
N ASN A 787 35.79 11.48 -9.82
CA ASN A 787 35.61 10.03 -10.01
C ASN A 787 36.70 9.25 -9.26
N SER A 788 36.73 9.45 -7.95
CA SER A 788 37.74 8.92 -7.04
C SER A 788 37.21 8.94 -5.60
N TYR A 789 37.71 8.04 -4.75
CA TYR A 789 37.70 8.28 -3.31
C TYR A 789 38.58 9.49 -2.98
N VAL A 790 38.41 10.10 -1.80
CA VAL A 790 39.32 11.15 -1.31
C VAL A 790 40.17 10.57 -0.19
N VAL A 791 41.49 10.77 -0.29
CA VAL A 791 42.46 10.32 0.71
C VAL A 791 43.26 11.53 1.21
N ALA A 792 43.43 11.66 2.52
CA ALA A 792 44.20 12.73 3.12
C ALA A 792 45.29 12.17 4.03
N SER A 793 46.41 12.86 4.09
CA SER A 793 47.46 12.57 5.06
C SER A 793 48.17 13.84 5.49
N SER A 794 48.70 13.85 6.70
CA SER A 794 49.53 14.92 7.28
C SER A 794 50.45 14.33 8.34
N VAL A 795 51.48 15.08 8.74
CA VAL A 795 52.43 14.64 9.80
C VAL A 795 52.45 15.57 11.03
N GLY A 796 51.37 16.32 11.21
CA GLY A 796 51.20 17.33 12.26
C GLY A 796 50.36 18.51 11.79
N ASN A 797 50.30 19.58 12.58
CA ASN A 797 49.47 20.77 12.33
C ASN A 797 50.16 21.79 11.38
N PHE A 798 50.81 21.30 10.31
CA PHE A 798 51.34 22.11 9.22
C PHE A 798 51.50 21.28 7.94
N THR A 799 51.40 21.92 6.77
CA THR A 799 51.58 21.25 5.47
C THR A 799 53.04 21.34 5.02
N ILE A 800 53.63 20.21 4.64
CA ILE A 800 54.94 20.16 3.97
C ILE A 800 54.73 20.50 2.49
N LYS A 801 55.58 21.36 1.93
CA LYS A 801 55.51 21.84 0.54
C LYS A 801 56.90 21.89 -0.08
N ASN A 802 56.97 21.83 -1.42
CA ASN A 802 58.22 21.83 -2.20
C ASN A 802 59.17 20.67 -1.85
N LEU A 803 58.59 19.48 -1.70
CA LEU A 803 59.33 18.22 -1.59
C LEU A 803 60.16 17.95 -2.86
N GLN A 804 61.38 17.44 -2.67
CA GLN A 804 62.28 17.09 -3.76
C GLN A 804 61.85 15.79 -4.44
N ASP A 805 61.60 14.74 -3.65
CA ASP A 805 60.95 13.51 -4.10
C ASP A 805 59.44 13.62 -3.82
N PRO A 806 58.56 13.27 -4.76
CA PRO A 806 57.12 13.42 -4.57
C PRO A 806 56.55 12.34 -3.65
N VAL A 807 55.47 12.69 -2.95
CA VAL A 807 54.57 11.69 -2.33
C VAL A 807 53.90 10.92 -3.46
N ARG A 808 53.99 9.58 -3.43
CA ARG A 808 53.27 8.70 -4.38
C ARG A 808 51.92 8.33 -3.78
N ILE A 809 50.86 8.78 -4.42
CA ILE A 809 49.48 8.62 -3.98
C ILE A 809 48.76 7.83 -5.05
N GLU A 810 48.13 6.72 -4.70
CA GLU A 810 47.40 5.88 -5.63
C GLU A 810 45.95 5.76 -5.14
N ILE A 811 44.98 5.98 -6.01
CA ILE A 811 43.55 5.91 -5.63
C ILE A 811 42.78 5.17 -6.72
N ALA A 812 41.90 4.27 -6.29
CA ALA A 812 40.95 3.59 -7.17
C ALA A 812 39.85 4.55 -7.64
N HIS A 813 39.47 4.44 -8.91
CA HIS A 813 38.32 5.15 -9.48
C HIS A 813 37.01 4.57 -8.93
N LEU A 814 35.96 5.39 -8.82
CA LEU A 814 34.63 4.93 -8.44
C LEU A 814 33.98 4.16 -9.60
N GLU A 815 34.24 4.59 -10.84
CA GLU A 815 33.79 3.93 -12.07
C GLU A 815 34.96 3.56 -12.98
N TYR A 816 34.85 2.41 -13.66
CA TYR A 816 35.83 1.97 -14.66
C TYR A 816 35.82 2.89 -15.88
N GLN A 817 36.95 3.53 -16.20
CA GLN A 817 37.10 4.38 -17.39
C GLN A 817 38.20 3.84 -18.29
N LYS A 818 37.86 3.43 -19.52
CA LYS A 818 38.75 2.66 -20.40
C LYS A 818 40.00 3.43 -20.86
N ASP A 819 39.82 4.69 -21.24
CA ASP A 819 40.88 5.66 -21.54
C ASP A 819 40.61 6.91 -20.68
N PRO A 820 41.10 6.98 -19.42
CA PRO A 820 40.87 8.14 -18.58
C PRO A 820 41.80 9.30 -18.98
N ASN A 821 41.34 10.53 -18.76
CA ASN A 821 42.20 11.73 -18.74
C ASN A 821 42.13 12.32 -17.32
N PRO A 822 42.82 11.71 -16.34
CA PRO A 822 42.71 12.10 -14.95
C PRO A 822 43.54 13.35 -14.66
N GLN A 823 43.03 14.19 -13.77
CA GLN A 823 43.77 15.31 -13.20
C GLN A 823 43.91 15.11 -11.69
N CYS A 824 45.14 14.88 -11.24
CA CYS A 824 45.50 14.81 -9.84
C CYS A 824 45.35 16.19 -9.19
N VAL A 825 44.50 16.28 -8.16
CA VAL A 825 44.20 17.52 -7.44
C VAL A 825 44.27 17.33 -5.93
N PHE A 826 44.36 18.45 -5.22
CA PHE A 826 44.25 18.52 -3.77
C PHE A 826 43.23 19.58 -3.34
N TRP A 827 42.67 19.43 -2.14
CA TRP A 827 41.72 20.39 -1.59
C TRP A 827 42.47 21.57 -0.97
N ASP A 828 42.27 22.78 -1.49
CA ASP A 828 42.87 24.00 -0.98
C ASP A 828 41.82 24.88 -0.31
N PHE A 829 41.78 24.85 1.02
CA PHE A 829 40.88 25.65 1.86
C PHE A 829 41.01 27.16 1.68
N ASN A 830 42.01 27.68 0.96
CA ASN A 830 42.15 29.12 0.69
C ASN A 830 41.36 29.58 -0.53
N LEU A 831 40.92 28.64 -1.40
CA LEU A 831 40.14 28.96 -2.59
C LEU A 831 38.70 29.39 -2.25
N GLN A 832 38.06 30.03 -3.22
CA GLN A 832 36.63 30.39 -3.21
C GLN A 832 36.21 31.22 -1.97
N ASN A 833 37.04 32.18 -1.56
CA ASN A 833 36.83 33.00 -0.35
C ASN A 833 36.80 32.15 0.94
N TYR A 834 37.80 31.28 1.07
CA TYR A 834 38.06 30.38 2.21
C TYR A 834 37.09 29.20 2.43
N SER A 835 36.12 28.98 1.53
CA SER A 835 35.27 27.77 1.57
C SER A 835 35.96 26.52 1.04
N GLY A 836 37.06 26.68 0.30
CA GLY A 836 37.80 25.58 -0.32
C GLY A 836 37.39 25.28 -1.76
N GLY A 837 38.21 24.46 -2.41
CA GLY A 837 38.03 23.99 -3.78
C GLY A 837 39.19 23.11 -4.24
N TRP A 838 39.09 22.53 -5.43
CA TRP A 838 40.12 21.65 -5.99
C TRP A 838 41.22 22.44 -6.70
N ASN A 839 42.49 22.26 -6.29
CA ASN A 839 43.67 22.82 -6.94
C ASN A 839 44.55 21.70 -7.55
N SER A 840 45.14 21.95 -8.72
CA SER A 840 46.06 21.04 -9.40
C SER A 840 47.54 21.32 -9.11
N ASP A 841 47.87 22.43 -8.44
CA ASP A 841 49.25 22.86 -8.21
C ASP A 841 50.10 21.81 -7.48
N GLY A 842 51.32 21.59 -7.96
CA GLY A 842 52.29 20.67 -7.34
C GLY A 842 52.02 19.17 -7.54
N CYS A 843 50.89 18.78 -8.14
CA CYS A 843 50.53 17.40 -8.44
C CYS A 843 50.63 17.07 -9.94
N LYS A 844 51.09 15.85 -10.27
CA LYS A 844 51.13 15.32 -11.65
C LYS A 844 50.74 13.84 -11.70
N VAL A 845 50.25 13.38 -12.83
CA VAL A 845 49.94 11.95 -13.08
C VAL A 845 51.23 11.15 -13.29
N GLY A 846 51.31 9.98 -12.66
CA GLY A 846 52.40 9.01 -12.77
C GLY A 846 52.14 7.91 -13.80
N SER A 847 53.21 7.24 -14.24
CA SER A 847 53.23 6.22 -15.30
C SER A 847 52.34 5.00 -15.06
N ASP A 848 52.09 4.65 -13.81
CA ASP A 848 51.48 3.37 -13.43
C ASP A 848 49.94 3.42 -13.42
N SER A 849 49.39 4.59 -13.79
CA SER A 849 47.97 4.89 -13.89
C SER A 849 47.30 4.05 -14.99
N ASN A 850 46.07 3.60 -14.74
CA ASN A 850 45.32 2.74 -15.65
C ASN A 850 43.80 3.02 -15.55
N SER A 851 42.97 2.16 -16.14
CA SER A 851 41.51 2.33 -16.18
C SER A 851 40.79 2.30 -14.82
N ASN A 852 41.43 1.71 -13.81
CA ASN A 852 40.84 1.42 -12.50
C ASN A 852 41.46 2.24 -11.36
N ARG A 853 42.67 2.78 -11.56
CA ARG A 853 43.40 3.59 -10.58
C ARG A 853 44.27 4.63 -11.26
N THR A 854 44.40 5.80 -10.66
CA THR A 854 45.42 6.79 -11.05
C THR A 854 46.47 6.90 -9.95
N VAL A 855 47.72 7.02 -10.38
CA VAL A 855 48.85 7.34 -9.50
C VAL A 855 49.17 8.82 -9.67
N CYS A 856 49.17 9.53 -8.56
CA CYS A 856 49.51 10.93 -8.44
C CYS A 856 50.87 11.08 -7.74
N LEU A 857 51.66 12.02 -8.22
CA LEU A 857 52.97 12.39 -7.69
C LEU A 857 52.89 13.86 -7.28
N CYS A 858 52.78 14.14 -5.98
CA CYS A 858 52.59 15.48 -5.45
C CYS A 858 53.80 15.95 -4.63
N ASN A 859 54.19 17.23 -4.76
CA ASN A 859 55.33 17.81 -4.04
C ASN A 859 54.95 18.42 -2.67
N HIS A 860 53.78 18.07 -2.15
CA HIS A 860 53.23 18.52 -0.87
C HIS A 860 52.34 17.42 -0.26
N LEU A 861 51.81 17.67 0.94
CA LEU A 861 51.04 16.70 1.74
C LEU A 861 49.75 17.36 2.30
N THR A 862 48.58 16.95 1.78
CA THR A 862 47.25 17.55 1.98
C THR A 862 46.12 16.49 1.81
N HIS A 863 44.87 16.89 1.53
CA HIS A 863 43.76 16.04 1.08
C HIS A 863 43.75 15.94 -0.46
N PHE A 864 43.66 14.74 -1.02
CA PHE A 864 43.87 14.47 -2.45
C PHE A 864 42.70 13.74 -3.12
N GLY A 865 42.45 14.08 -4.38
CA GLY A 865 41.44 13.45 -5.23
C GLY A 865 41.84 13.47 -6.72
N ILE A 866 41.03 12.82 -7.56
CA ILE A 866 41.24 12.77 -9.01
C ILE A 866 39.97 13.27 -9.71
N LEU A 867 40.08 14.39 -10.40
CA LEU A 867 39.04 14.88 -11.29
C LEU A 867 39.18 14.21 -12.67
N MET A 868 38.05 13.88 -13.29
CA MET A 868 37.98 13.33 -14.66
C MET A 868 36.90 14.04 -15.49
N ASP A 869 37.12 14.14 -16.80
CA ASP A 869 36.12 14.62 -17.75
C ASP A 869 35.05 13.55 -18.00
N VAL A 870 33.96 13.60 -17.23
CA VAL A 870 32.76 12.77 -17.40
C VAL A 870 31.73 13.45 -18.32
N SER A 871 31.99 14.67 -18.81
CA SER A 871 31.03 15.45 -19.62
C SER A 871 30.70 14.84 -20.99
N ARG A 872 31.41 13.79 -21.41
CA ARG A 872 31.13 12.97 -22.60
C ARG A 872 29.94 12.00 -22.46
N ALA A 873 28.87 12.42 -21.80
CA ALA A 873 27.65 11.64 -21.57
C ALA A 873 26.82 11.32 -22.85
N ALA A 874 27.45 11.32 -24.02
CA ALA A 874 26.91 10.92 -25.32
C ALA A 874 27.76 9.85 -26.04
N GLU A 875 28.92 9.45 -25.51
CA GLU A 875 29.88 8.57 -26.21
C GLU A 875 29.99 7.14 -25.61
N LEU A 876 28.99 6.66 -24.84
CA LEU A 876 28.91 5.24 -24.40
C LEU A 876 28.47 4.28 -25.53
N ILE A 877 28.87 4.59 -26.77
CA ILE A 877 28.65 3.76 -27.95
C ILE A 877 29.99 3.75 -28.71
N ASP A 878 30.69 2.61 -28.64
CA ASP A 878 31.90 2.32 -29.43
C ASP A 878 31.74 2.83 -30.87
N GLU A 879 32.76 3.49 -31.42
CA GLU A 879 32.72 4.10 -32.75
C GLU A 879 32.24 3.11 -33.82
N LYS A 880 32.64 1.84 -33.68
CA LYS A 880 32.18 0.73 -34.51
C LYS A 880 30.68 0.46 -34.36
N ASN A 881 30.16 0.44 -33.14
CA ASN A 881 28.74 0.25 -32.84
C ASN A 881 27.90 1.44 -33.33
N ASN A 882 28.41 2.67 -33.19
CA ASN A 882 27.80 3.90 -33.69
C ASN A 882 27.68 3.86 -35.22
N ARG A 883 28.78 3.59 -35.94
CA ARG A 883 28.78 3.41 -37.41
C ARG A 883 27.78 2.33 -37.85
N VAL A 884 27.74 1.19 -37.16
CA VAL A 884 26.77 0.10 -37.43
C VAL A 884 25.32 0.55 -37.18
N LEU A 885 25.04 1.27 -36.09
CA LEU A 885 23.70 1.76 -35.77
C LEU A 885 23.21 2.77 -36.83
N THR A 886 24.08 3.67 -37.30
CA THR A 886 23.81 4.58 -38.42
C THR A 886 23.48 3.81 -39.70
N PHE A 887 24.28 2.79 -40.07
CA PHE A 887 23.99 1.95 -41.25
C PHE A 887 22.63 1.23 -41.14
N ILE A 888 22.31 0.64 -39.98
CA ILE A 888 21.01 0.00 -39.74
C ILE A 888 19.88 1.03 -39.90
N THR A 889 20.05 2.24 -39.35
CA THR A 889 19.02 3.29 -39.40
C THR A 889 18.78 3.76 -40.83
N TYR A 890 19.83 4.13 -41.58
CA TYR A 890 19.68 4.59 -42.97
C TYR A 890 19.07 3.51 -43.90
N ILE A 891 19.54 2.26 -43.80
CA ILE A 891 19.01 1.15 -44.61
C ILE A 891 17.55 0.83 -44.22
N GLY A 892 17.27 0.75 -42.91
CA GLY A 892 15.94 0.47 -42.39
C GLY A 892 14.93 1.55 -42.76
N CYS A 893 15.23 2.82 -42.46
CA CYS A 893 14.37 3.96 -42.80
C CYS A 893 14.13 4.08 -44.31
N GLY A 894 15.12 3.78 -45.16
CA GLY A 894 14.94 3.72 -46.61
C GLY A 894 13.94 2.63 -47.03
N ILE A 895 14.09 1.42 -46.50
CA ILE A 895 13.16 0.30 -46.72
C ILE A 895 11.75 0.65 -46.22
N SER A 896 11.65 1.21 -45.02
CA SER A 896 10.39 1.62 -44.39
C SER A 896 9.69 2.74 -45.16
N ALA A 897 10.41 3.72 -45.69
CA ALA A 897 9.85 4.75 -46.57
C ALA A 897 9.26 4.13 -47.85
N ILE A 898 9.98 3.21 -48.51
CA ILE A 898 9.49 2.49 -49.70
C ILE A 898 8.20 1.72 -49.40
N PHE A 899 8.15 0.97 -48.30
CA PHE A 899 6.97 0.16 -47.94
C PHE A 899 5.79 0.99 -47.38
N SER A 900 6.06 2.12 -46.72
CA SER A 900 5.04 3.12 -46.36
C SER A 900 4.44 3.78 -47.61
N ALA A 901 5.26 4.15 -48.61
CA ALA A 901 4.81 4.65 -49.90
C ALA A 901 3.99 3.60 -50.69
N ALA A 902 4.43 2.33 -50.70
CA ALA A 902 3.68 1.23 -51.32
C ALA A 902 2.32 0.95 -50.63
N THR A 903 2.27 1.10 -49.30
CA THR A 903 1.02 1.05 -48.52
C THR A 903 0.09 2.19 -48.90
N LEU A 904 0.59 3.42 -48.89
CA LEU A 904 -0.15 4.63 -49.23
C LEU A 904 -0.71 4.58 -50.65
N LEU A 905 0.13 4.24 -51.65
CA LEU A 905 -0.27 4.09 -53.05
C LEU A 905 -1.35 3.00 -53.22
N THR A 906 -1.21 1.86 -52.54
CA THR A 906 -2.23 0.80 -52.55
C THR A 906 -3.58 1.29 -52.01
N TYR A 907 -3.57 2.00 -50.87
CA TYR A 907 -4.78 2.50 -50.23
C TYR A 907 -5.43 3.69 -50.96
N ILE A 908 -4.65 4.45 -51.74
CA ILE A 908 -5.16 5.50 -52.65
C ILE A 908 -5.77 4.88 -53.91
N ALA A 909 -5.09 3.92 -54.55
CA ALA A 909 -5.49 3.36 -55.84
C ALA A 909 -6.81 2.56 -55.80
N PHE A 910 -7.08 1.86 -54.69
CA PHE A 910 -8.29 1.05 -54.56
C PHE A 910 -9.37 1.77 -53.73
N GLU A 911 -10.27 2.47 -54.41
CA GLU A 911 -11.35 3.26 -53.78
C GLU A 911 -12.20 2.45 -52.79
N LYS A 912 -12.40 1.14 -53.02
CA LYS A 912 -13.07 0.22 -52.10
C LYS A 912 -12.35 0.07 -50.74
N LEU A 913 -11.02 0.06 -50.71
CA LEU A 913 -10.23 0.00 -49.47
C LEU A 913 -10.30 1.31 -48.69
N ARG A 914 -10.38 2.44 -49.41
CA ARG A 914 -10.42 3.80 -48.85
C ARG A 914 -11.73 4.14 -48.12
N ARG A 915 -12.77 3.29 -48.22
CA ARG A 915 -14.07 3.54 -47.57
C ARG A 915 -14.08 3.22 -46.07
N ASP A 916 -13.29 2.25 -45.60
CA ASP A 916 -13.21 1.88 -44.18
C ASP A 916 -12.58 2.99 -43.31
N TYR A 917 -13.01 3.13 -42.06
CA TYR A 917 -12.40 4.07 -41.10
C TYR A 917 -10.95 3.72 -40.69
N PRO A 918 -10.62 2.48 -40.25
CA PRO A 918 -9.22 2.12 -39.93
C PRO A 918 -8.29 2.29 -41.13
N SER A 919 -8.75 2.00 -42.35
CA SER A 919 -7.96 2.22 -43.57
C SER A 919 -7.61 3.70 -43.79
N LYS A 920 -8.45 4.65 -43.36
CA LYS A 920 -8.15 6.09 -43.43
C LYS A 920 -7.18 6.54 -42.34
N ILE A 921 -7.29 5.98 -41.14
CA ILE A 921 -6.38 6.24 -40.02
C ILE A 921 -4.99 5.71 -40.38
N LEU A 922 -4.91 4.45 -40.82
CA LEU A 922 -3.69 3.82 -41.34
C LEU A 922 -3.05 4.60 -42.48
N MET A 923 -3.85 5.19 -43.38
CA MET A 923 -3.34 6.01 -44.48
C MET A 923 -2.67 7.30 -43.97
N ASN A 924 -3.23 7.97 -42.95
CA ASN A 924 -2.60 9.15 -42.33
C ASN A 924 -1.33 8.78 -41.54
N LEU A 925 -1.35 7.67 -40.80
CA LEU A 925 -0.17 7.12 -40.11
C LEU A 925 0.95 6.79 -41.11
N SER A 926 0.60 6.16 -42.23
CA SER A 926 1.58 5.84 -43.30
C SER A 926 2.16 7.10 -43.94
N THR A 927 1.36 8.16 -44.11
CA THR A 927 1.83 9.47 -44.60
C THR A 927 2.78 10.15 -43.62
N SER A 928 2.46 10.18 -42.33
CA SER A 928 3.32 10.79 -41.30
C SER A 928 4.64 10.03 -41.14
N LEU A 929 4.61 8.69 -41.11
CA LEU A 929 5.81 7.86 -41.11
C LEU A 929 6.64 8.02 -42.40
N LEU A 930 6.01 8.15 -43.57
CA LEU A 930 6.72 8.40 -44.84
C LEU A 930 7.50 9.72 -44.80
N PHE A 931 6.86 10.82 -44.37
CA PHE A 931 7.55 12.10 -44.26
C PHE A 931 8.60 12.12 -43.14
N LEU A 932 8.34 11.49 -41.99
CA LEU A 932 9.34 11.34 -40.92
C LEU A 932 10.61 10.64 -41.41
N ASN A 933 10.47 9.50 -42.10
CA ASN A 933 11.63 8.77 -42.64
C ASN A 933 12.33 9.55 -43.77
N MET A 934 11.60 10.25 -44.64
CA MET A 934 12.21 11.08 -45.70
C MET A 934 12.98 12.28 -45.14
N VAL A 935 12.43 13.00 -44.16
CA VAL A 935 13.14 14.12 -43.51
C VAL A 935 14.36 13.60 -42.76
N PHE A 936 14.25 12.49 -42.01
CA PHE A 936 15.37 11.88 -41.30
C PHE A 936 16.53 11.47 -42.22
N LEU A 937 16.23 10.84 -43.37
CA LEU A 937 17.26 10.42 -44.34
C LEU A 937 17.95 11.59 -45.03
N LEU A 938 17.25 12.72 -45.20
CA LEU A 938 17.79 13.94 -45.77
C LEU A 938 18.53 14.80 -44.73
N ASP A 939 18.26 14.63 -43.43
CA ASP A 939 18.75 15.48 -42.35
C ASP A 939 20.27 15.66 -42.39
N GLY A 940 21.04 14.58 -42.27
CA GLY A 940 22.51 14.65 -42.26
C GLY A 940 23.15 15.18 -43.55
N TRP A 941 22.40 15.22 -44.67
CA TRP A 941 22.84 15.88 -45.90
C TRP A 941 22.50 17.39 -45.90
N LEU A 942 21.34 17.76 -45.36
CA LEU A 942 20.93 19.16 -45.21
C LEU A 942 21.69 19.88 -44.08
N ALA A 943 22.06 19.16 -43.02
CA ALA A 943 22.90 19.63 -41.92
C ALA A 943 24.34 19.99 -42.36
N SER A 944 24.84 19.32 -43.40
CA SER A 944 26.16 19.58 -44.00
C SER A 944 26.27 20.94 -44.70
N TYR A 945 25.15 21.64 -44.95
CA TYR A 945 25.17 23.02 -45.40
C TYR A 945 25.21 23.97 -44.19
N GLU A 946 26.11 24.97 -44.20
CA GLU A 946 26.31 25.92 -43.08
C GLU A 946 25.14 26.91 -42.85
N ILE A 947 23.98 26.68 -43.47
CA ILE A 947 22.81 27.55 -43.43
C ILE A 947 21.97 27.21 -42.19
N LYS A 948 22.19 27.95 -41.10
CA LYS A 948 21.47 27.77 -39.81
C LYS A 948 19.94 27.70 -39.97
N GLU A 949 19.37 28.56 -40.82
CA GLU A 949 17.93 28.61 -41.12
C GLU A 949 17.39 27.32 -41.76
N LEU A 950 18.20 26.65 -42.60
CA LEU A 950 17.84 25.37 -43.19
C LEU A 950 17.81 24.28 -42.11
N CYS A 951 18.83 24.24 -41.25
CA CYS A 951 18.92 23.27 -40.16
C CYS A 951 17.75 23.41 -39.16
N VAL A 952 17.40 24.63 -38.75
CA VAL A 952 16.20 24.91 -37.93
C VAL A 952 14.94 24.40 -38.62
N THR A 953 14.78 24.66 -39.92
CA THR A 953 13.61 24.23 -40.69
C THR A 953 13.49 22.69 -40.74
N VAL A 954 14.59 21.97 -40.93
CA VAL A 954 14.60 20.50 -40.96
C VAL A 954 14.26 19.93 -39.57
N ALA A 955 14.89 20.43 -38.51
CA ALA A 955 14.63 20.02 -37.13
C ALA A 955 13.15 20.22 -36.72
N VAL A 956 12.55 21.34 -37.14
CA VAL A 956 11.12 21.64 -36.97
C VAL A 956 10.22 20.62 -37.67
N PHE A 957 10.51 20.27 -38.93
CA PHE A 957 9.74 19.24 -39.65
C PHE A 957 9.91 17.86 -39.02
N LEU A 958 11.13 17.50 -38.60
CA LEU A 958 11.42 16.21 -37.98
C LEU A 958 10.67 16.06 -36.64
N HIS A 959 10.68 17.10 -35.80
CA HIS A 959 9.90 17.17 -34.56
C HIS A 959 8.38 17.08 -34.83
N PHE A 960 7.86 17.82 -35.82
CA PHE A 960 6.44 17.79 -36.20
C PHE A 960 5.98 16.42 -36.68
N PHE A 961 6.69 15.77 -37.60
CA PHE A 961 6.31 14.46 -38.12
C PHE A 961 6.50 13.33 -37.09
N LEU A 962 7.41 13.49 -36.13
CA LEU A 962 7.55 12.57 -34.99
C LEU A 962 6.31 12.63 -34.09
N LEU A 963 5.93 13.82 -33.60
CA LEU A 963 4.74 14.00 -32.77
C LEU A 963 3.46 13.58 -33.51
N THR A 964 3.36 13.86 -34.81
CA THR A 964 2.25 13.42 -35.65
C THR A 964 2.19 11.91 -35.84
N SER A 965 3.34 11.22 -35.87
CA SER A 965 3.36 9.76 -35.91
C SER A 965 2.81 9.18 -34.61
N PHE A 966 3.16 9.75 -33.45
CA PHE A 966 2.58 9.35 -32.16
C PHE A 966 1.08 9.64 -32.05
N THR A 967 0.59 10.82 -32.47
CA THR A 967 -0.85 11.11 -32.42
C THR A 967 -1.67 10.15 -33.26
N TRP A 968 -1.19 9.75 -34.45
CA TRP A 968 -1.92 8.77 -35.28
C TRP A 968 -1.89 7.35 -34.71
N MET A 969 -0.83 6.92 -34.02
CA MET A 969 -0.82 5.67 -33.26
C MET A 969 -1.80 5.72 -32.07
N GLY A 970 -1.85 6.84 -31.35
CA GLY A 970 -2.81 7.08 -30.27
C GLY A 970 -4.27 7.14 -30.73
N LEU A 971 -4.54 7.78 -31.87
CA LEU A 971 -5.88 7.84 -32.44
C LEU A 971 -6.38 6.47 -32.91
N GLU A 972 -5.51 5.56 -33.39
CA GLU A 972 -5.93 4.19 -33.71
C GLU A 972 -6.24 3.37 -32.45
N SER A 973 -5.55 3.58 -31.31
CA SER A 973 -5.91 2.90 -30.05
C SER A 973 -7.27 3.37 -29.51
N ILE A 974 -7.57 4.67 -29.61
CA ILE A 974 -8.90 5.25 -29.30
C ILE A 974 -9.98 4.73 -30.26
N HIS A 975 -9.70 4.65 -31.57
CA HIS A 975 -10.62 4.07 -32.54
C HIS A 975 -10.92 2.59 -32.21
N MET A 976 -9.89 1.82 -31.87
CA MET A 976 -10.02 0.41 -31.47
C MET A 976 -10.81 0.24 -30.16
N TYR A 977 -10.65 1.15 -29.19
CA TYR A 977 -11.50 1.22 -27.98
C TYR A 977 -12.98 1.39 -28.32
N ILE A 978 -13.31 2.36 -29.16
CA ILE A 978 -14.69 2.63 -29.58
C ILE A 978 -15.27 1.42 -30.34
N ALA A 979 -14.47 0.77 -31.19
CA ALA A 979 -14.89 -0.37 -32.00
C ALA A 979 -15.10 -1.68 -31.21
N LEU A 980 -14.39 -1.89 -30.10
CA LEU A 980 -14.38 -3.17 -29.37
C LEU A 980 -14.93 -3.13 -27.95
N VAL A 981 -14.92 -1.98 -27.27
CA VAL A 981 -15.49 -1.81 -25.92
C VAL A 981 -16.84 -1.10 -26.00
N LYS A 982 -16.94 0.00 -26.75
CA LYS A 982 -18.17 0.82 -26.85
C LYS A 982 -19.11 0.35 -27.97
N VAL A 983 -19.45 -0.94 -27.94
CA VAL A 983 -20.13 -1.67 -29.04
C VAL A 983 -21.56 -1.16 -29.34
N PHE A 984 -22.19 -0.39 -28.45
CA PHE A 984 -23.56 0.11 -28.65
C PHE A 984 -23.63 1.62 -28.97
N ASN A 985 -23.98 1.89 -30.24
CA ASN A 985 -24.65 3.09 -30.76
C ASN A 985 -23.96 4.48 -30.67
N THR A 986 -22.62 4.56 -30.69
CA THR A 986 -21.90 5.85 -30.87
C THR A 986 -21.68 6.24 -32.34
N TYR A 987 -22.70 6.78 -33.01
CA TYR A 987 -22.54 7.38 -34.35
C TYR A 987 -21.97 8.80 -34.30
N ILE A 988 -20.68 8.96 -34.61
CA ILE A 988 -20.00 10.26 -34.58
C ILE A 988 -20.06 10.95 -35.96
N ARG A 989 -20.94 11.94 -36.10
CA ARG A 989 -21.07 12.76 -37.32
C ARG A 989 -19.71 13.42 -37.67
N ARG A 990 -19.25 13.25 -38.91
CA ARG A 990 -17.94 13.70 -39.43
C ARG A 990 -16.71 13.11 -38.68
N TYR A 991 -16.80 11.90 -38.12
CA TYR A 991 -15.73 11.21 -37.37
C TYR A 991 -14.28 11.47 -37.85
N ILE A 992 -13.95 11.10 -39.09
CA ILE A 992 -12.58 11.21 -39.62
C ILE A 992 -12.07 12.65 -39.70
N LEU A 993 -12.95 13.64 -39.90
CA LEU A 993 -12.55 15.06 -39.94
C LEU A 993 -12.05 15.51 -38.56
N LYS A 994 -12.75 15.09 -37.48
CA LYS A 994 -12.31 15.38 -36.10
C LYS A 994 -10.96 14.73 -35.80
N PHE A 995 -10.76 13.50 -36.26
CA PHE A 995 -9.49 12.77 -36.09
C PHE A 995 -8.34 13.45 -36.85
N CYS A 996 -8.56 13.95 -38.08
CA CYS A 996 -7.55 14.73 -38.79
C CYS A 996 -7.21 16.06 -38.08
N ILE A 997 -8.20 16.75 -37.52
CA ILE A 997 -7.99 17.99 -36.76
C ILE A 997 -7.12 17.73 -35.53
N VAL A 998 -7.37 16.65 -34.77
CA VAL A 998 -6.54 16.29 -33.60
C VAL A 998 -5.15 15.80 -34.04
N GLY A 999 -5.10 14.86 -34.99
CA GLY A 999 -3.88 14.17 -35.39
C GLY A 999 -2.81 15.08 -35.99
N TRP A 1000 -3.21 16.03 -36.84
CA TRP A 1000 -2.29 17.03 -37.42
C TRP A 1000 -2.23 18.34 -36.64
N GLY A 1001 -3.33 18.73 -35.96
CA GLY A 1001 -3.42 20.03 -35.27
C GLY A 1001 -2.67 20.09 -33.95
N VAL A 1002 -2.78 19.08 -33.08
CA VAL A 1002 -2.10 19.11 -31.77
C VAL A 1002 -0.57 19.16 -31.91
N PRO A 1003 0.08 18.37 -32.80
CA PRO A 1003 1.51 18.51 -33.10
C PRO A 1003 1.87 19.89 -33.66
N ALA A 1004 1.05 20.46 -34.55
CA ALA A 1004 1.29 21.77 -35.13
C ALA A 1004 1.26 22.88 -34.06
N THR A 1005 0.29 22.82 -33.14
CA THR A 1005 0.20 23.77 -32.01
C THR A 1005 1.41 23.68 -31.09
N ILE A 1006 1.88 22.47 -30.74
CA ILE A 1006 3.06 22.29 -29.88
C ILE A 1006 4.32 22.88 -30.55
N VAL A 1007 4.58 22.52 -31.81
CA VAL A 1007 5.76 23.00 -32.55
C VAL A 1007 5.70 24.52 -32.77
N ALA A 1008 4.51 25.09 -33.04
CA ALA A 1008 4.32 26.54 -33.16
C ALA A 1008 4.56 27.27 -31.82
N ILE A 1009 4.18 26.70 -30.68
CA ILE A 1009 4.48 27.27 -29.35
C ILE A 1009 5.99 27.28 -29.10
N VAL A 1010 6.72 26.20 -29.40
CA VAL A 1010 8.19 26.17 -29.25
C VAL A 1010 8.84 27.28 -30.10
N LEU A 1011 8.43 27.41 -31.36
CA LEU A 1011 8.93 28.45 -32.27
C LEU A 1011 8.59 29.88 -31.83
N ALA A 1012 7.44 30.08 -31.17
CA ALA A 1012 7.03 31.38 -30.63
C ALA A 1012 7.76 31.74 -29.32
N VAL A 1013 8.19 30.74 -28.53
CA VAL A 1013 8.92 30.94 -27.27
C VAL A 1013 10.43 31.09 -27.50
N SER A 1014 11.04 30.23 -28.33
CA SER A 1014 12.48 30.32 -28.67
C SER A 1014 12.80 29.58 -29.96
N LYS A 1015 13.17 30.33 -31.01
CA LYS A 1015 13.65 29.76 -32.27
C LYS A 1015 14.95 28.96 -32.06
N ASP A 1016 15.82 29.46 -31.19
CA ASP A 1016 17.15 28.93 -30.88
C ASP A 1016 17.13 27.59 -30.10
N SER A 1017 15.95 27.10 -29.72
CA SER A 1017 15.78 25.73 -29.20
C SER A 1017 16.00 24.65 -30.26
N TYR A 1018 16.09 25.01 -31.55
CA TYR A 1018 16.46 24.11 -32.65
C TYR A 1018 17.82 24.49 -33.24
N GLY A 1019 18.61 23.50 -33.68
CA GLY A 1019 19.88 23.76 -34.36
C GLY A 1019 20.71 22.50 -34.62
N LYS A 1020 22.02 22.71 -34.78
CA LYS A 1020 22.96 21.71 -35.27
C LYS A 1020 23.64 20.95 -34.12
N ASN A 1021 23.32 19.66 -34.01
CA ASN A 1021 23.98 18.70 -33.12
C ASN A 1021 25.08 17.94 -33.87
N TYR A 1022 26.04 17.40 -33.12
CA TYR A 1022 27.18 16.64 -33.64
C TYR A 1022 27.21 15.25 -33.01
N TYR A 1023 27.20 14.21 -33.83
CA TYR A 1023 27.24 12.81 -33.41
C TYR A 1023 28.61 12.18 -33.73
N GLY A 1024 29.25 11.62 -32.70
CA GLY A 1024 30.55 10.93 -32.75
C GLY A 1024 31.74 11.85 -32.95
N LYS A 1025 32.55 12.08 -31.90
CA LYS A 1025 33.87 12.73 -32.00
C LYS A 1025 34.97 11.68 -32.08
N GLY A 1026 35.41 11.35 -33.30
CA GLY A 1026 36.65 10.62 -33.50
C GLY A 1026 37.84 11.35 -32.86
N LYS A 1027 38.82 10.61 -32.32
CA LYS A 1027 39.94 11.18 -31.53
C LYS A 1027 40.76 12.25 -32.28
N ASP A 1028 40.80 12.18 -33.61
CA ASP A 1028 41.54 13.11 -34.48
C ASP A 1028 40.68 14.30 -34.98
N GLY A 1029 39.46 14.49 -34.46
CA GLY A 1029 38.56 15.60 -34.79
C GLY A 1029 37.89 15.53 -36.18
N GLN A 1030 38.41 14.72 -37.11
CA GLN A 1030 37.96 14.67 -38.50
C GLN A 1030 36.96 13.53 -38.76
N GLY A 1031 35.73 13.68 -38.26
CA GLY A 1031 34.70 12.63 -38.39
C GLY A 1031 33.29 12.98 -37.92
N THR A 1032 32.92 14.26 -37.87
CA THR A 1032 31.61 14.69 -37.37
C THR A 1032 30.47 14.29 -38.30
N SER A 1033 29.60 13.37 -37.85
CA SER A 1033 28.27 13.25 -38.45
C SER A 1033 27.35 14.34 -37.87
N GLU A 1034 26.92 15.26 -38.73
CA GLU A 1034 26.16 16.45 -38.35
C GLU A 1034 24.66 16.19 -38.50
N PHE A 1035 23.84 16.68 -37.55
CA PHE A 1035 22.41 16.36 -37.48
C PHE A 1035 21.59 17.53 -36.94
N CYS A 1036 20.40 17.80 -37.48
CA CYS A 1036 19.58 18.96 -37.14
C CYS A 1036 18.42 18.60 -36.21
N TRP A 1037 18.48 19.05 -34.96
CA TRP A 1037 17.53 18.65 -33.92
C TRP A 1037 17.27 19.73 -32.86
N ILE A 1038 16.49 19.37 -31.84
CA ILE A 1038 16.30 20.17 -30.64
C ILE A 1038 17.63 20.24 -29.87
N LEU A 1039 18.07 21.45 -29.56
CA LEU A 1039 19.26 21.72 -28.73
C LEU A 1039 18.91 21.84 -27.25
N ASN A 1040 17.75 22.41 -26.93
CA ASN A 1040 17.34 22.66 -25.55
C ASN A 1040 16.81 21.38 -24.87
N PRO A 1041 17.46 20.86 -23.81
CA PRO A 1041 17.05 19.61 -23.18
C PRO A 1041 15.68 19.71 -22.52
N VAL A 1042 15.32 20.87 -21.95
CA VAL A 1042 14.01 21.09 -21.30
C VAL A 1042 12.89 20.99 -22.35
N VAL A 1043 13.10 21.57 -23.52
CA VAL A 1043 12.15 21.45 -24.64
C VAL A 1043 12.03 19.99 -25.08
N PHE A 1044 13.15 19.28 -25.28
CA PHE A 1044 13.14 17.87 -25.66
C PHE A 1044 12.39 16.97 -24.65
N TYR A 1045 12.64 17.12 -23.35
CA TYR A 1045 11.93 16.33 -22.33
C TYR A 1045 10.43 16.65 -22.26
N VAL A 1046 10.05 17.93 -22.34
CA VAL A 1046 8.64 18.35 -22.25
C VAL A 1046 7.86 18.02 -23.52
N THR A 1047 8.37 18.35 -24.72
CA THR A 1047 7.60 18.20 -25.97
C THR A 1047 7.73 16.82 -26.61
N CYS A 1048 8.86 16.12 -26.45
CA CYS A 1048 9.02 14.76 -26.98
C CYS A 1048 8.75 13.69 -25.91
N VAL A 1049 9.48 13.69 -24.78
CA VAL A 1049 9.47 12.55 -23.84
C VAL A 1049 8.18 12.46 -23.03
N ALA A 1050 7.72 13.56 -22.43
CA ALA A 1050 6.46 13.58 -21.67
C ALA A 1050 5.25 13.33 -22.59
N TYR A 1051 5.24 13.93 -23.79
CA TYR A 1051 4.19 13.72 -24.78
C TYR A 1051 4.11 12.26 -25.26
N PHE A 1052 5.25 11.65 -25.59
CA PHE A 1052 5.35 10.24 -25.90
C PHE A 1052 4.82 9.37 -24.76
N SER A 1053 5.21 9.66 -23.51
CA SER A 1053 4.85 8.86 -22.34
C SER A 1053 3.33 8.78 -22.13
N ILE A 1054 2.61 9.89 -22.30
CA ILE A 1054 1.14 9.95 -22.20
C ILE A 1054 0.48 9.07 -23.28
N ILE A 1055 0.92 9.19 -24.54
CA ILE A 1055 0.38 8.41 -25.66
C ILE A 1055 0.74 6.92 -25.53
N PHE A 1056 1.95 6.61 -25.07
CA PHE A 1056 2.43 5.24 -24.87
C PHE A 1056 1.63 4.53 -23.78
N LEU A 1057 1.39 5.15 -22.61
CA LEU A 1057 0.57 4.57 -21.54
C LEU A 1057 -0.87 4.27 -22.01
N MET A 1058 -1.48 5.18 -22.79
CA MET A 1058 -2.80 4.95 -23.40
C MET A 1058 -2.77 3.75 -24.36
N ASN A 1059 -1.73 3.62 -25.18
CA ASN A 1059 -1.57 2.52 -26.13
C ASN A 1059 -1.29 1.18 -25.45
N VAL A 1060 -0.51 1.17 -24.36
CA VAL A 1060 -0.27 -0.01 -23.51
C VAL A 1060 -1.59 -0.48 -22.88
N ALA A 1061 -2.36 0.42 -22.28
CA ALA A 1061 -3.66 0.09 -21.69
C ALA A 1061 -4.61 -0.51 -22.73
N MET A 1062 -4.68 0.08 -23.93
CA MET A 1062 -5.52 -0.44 -25.01
C MET A 1062 -5.03 -1.77 -25.61
N PHE A 1063 -3.72 -1.99 -25.68
CA PHE A 1063 -3.15 -3.28 -26.06
C PHE A 1063 -3.56 -4.38 -25.08
N ILE A 1064 -3.53 -4.11 -23.77
CA ILE A 1064 -3.95 -5.05 -22.71
C ILE A 1064 -5.44 -5.36 -22.84
N VAL A 1065 -6.31 -4.34 -22.96
CA VAL A 1065 -7.77 -4.54 -23.12
C VAL A 1065 -8.08 -5.43 -24.32
N VAL A 1066 -7.42 -5.20 -25.46
CA VAL A 1066 -7.67 -6.00 -26.68
C VAL A 1066 -7.06 -7.39 -26.59
N MET A 1067 -5.92 -7.57 -25.90
CA MET A 1067 -5.39 -8.91 -25.61
C MET A 1067 -6.36 -9.72 -24.74
N ILE A 1068 -6.93 -9.12 -23.70
CA ILE A 1068 -7.97 -9.74 -22.85
C ILE A 1068 -9.19 -10.14 -23.69
N GLN A 1069 -9.68 -9.26 -24.57
CA GLN A 1069 -10.82 -9.54 -25.44
C GLN A 1069 -10.54 -10.63 -26.50
N ILE A 1070 -9.31 -10.71 -27.02
CA ILE A 1070 -8.88 -11.79 -27.92
C ILE A 1070 -8.87 -13.14 -27.17
N CYS A 1071 -8.35 -13.17 -25.94
CA CYS A 1071 -8.38 -14.36 -25.09
C CYS A 1071 -9.82 -14.80 -24.75
N GLY A 1072 -10.68 -13.86 -24.33
CA GLY A 1072 -12.06 -14.15 -23.93
C GLY A 1072 -12.98 -14.61 -25.08
N ARG A 1073 -12.70 -14.24 -26.33
CA ARG A 1073 -13.56 -14.58 -27.49
C ARG A 1073 -13.53 -16.05 -27.92
N ASN A 1074 -12.55 -16.84 -27.49
CA ASN A 1074 -12.35 -18.19 -28.03
C ASN A 1074 -13.34 -19.24 -27.47
N GLY A 1075 -14.08 -18.93 -26.41
CA GLY A 1075 -14.94 -19.90 -25.71
C GLY A 1075 -16.25 -20.33 -26.39
N LYS A 1076 -16.53 -20.00 -27.66
CA LYS A 1076 -17.87 -20.25 -28.26
C LYS A 1076 -18.01 -20.64 -29.73
N ARG A 1077 -16.96 -20.73 -30.57
CA ARG A 1077 -17.06 -21.29 -31.95
C ARG A 1077 -15.73 -21.47 -32.71
N SER A 1078 -15.24 -22.71 -32.86
CA SER A 1078 -14.63 -23.26 -34.11
C SER A 1078 -14.21 -24.72 -33.93
N ASN A 1079 -14.40 -25.57 -34.94
CA ASN A 1079 -13.64 -26.83 -35.07
C ASN A 1079 -12.32 -26.48 -35.77
N ARG A 1080 -11.26 -26.22 -35.00
CA ARG A 1080 -9.92 -25.88 -35.52
C ARG A 1080 -8.80 -26.56 -34.75
N THR A 1081 -7.65 -26.66 -35.39
CA THR A 1081 -6.45 -27.24 -34.76
C THR A 1081 -5.76 -26.22 -33.87
N LEU A 1082 -5.27 -26.65 -32.71
CA LEU A 1082 -4.58 -25.79 -31.72
C LEU A 1082 -3.44 -24.97 -32.36
N ARG A 1083 -2.75 -25.54 -33.36
CA ARG A 1083 -1.66 -24.87 -34.09
C ARG A 1083 -2.16 -23.73 -34.97
N GLU A 1084 -3.32 -23.85 -35.62
CA GLU A 1084 -3.92 -22.76 -36.40
C GLU A 1084 -4.32 -21.59 -35.51
N ASP A 1085 -4.98 -21.86 -34.38
CA ASP A 1085 -5.45 -20.79 -33.49
C ASP A 1085 -4.28 -20.11 -32.77
N ILE A 1086 -3.23 -20.83 -32.37
CA ILE A 1086 -1.98 -20.22 -31.87
C ILE A 1086 -1.33 -19.33 -32.93
N LEU A 1087 -1.17 -19.81 -34.18
CA LEU A 1087 -0.58 -19.01 -35.26
C LEU A 1087 -1.42 -17.78 -35.61
N ARG A 1088 -2.75 -17.89 -35.55
CA ARG A 1088 -3.69 -16.79 -35.78
C ARG A 1088 -3.61 -15.74 -34.67
N ASN A 1089 -3.56 -16.17 -33.42
CA ASN A 1089 -3.46 -15.28 -32.26
C ASN A 1089 -2.09 -14.58 -32.23
N LEU A 1090 -0.99 -15.30 -32.44
CA LEU A 1090 0.36 -14.74 -32.52
C LEU A 1090 0.46 -13.71 -33.67
N ARG A 1091 -0.07 -14.04 -34.86
CA ARG A 1091 -0.15 -13.09 -35.98
C ARG A 1091 -0.94 -11.83 -35.61
N SER A 1092 -2.02 -11.94 -34.82
CA SER A 1092 -2.82 -10.80 -34.37
C SER A 1092 -2.05 -9.93 -33.36
N VAL A 1093 -1.34 -10.53 -32.41
CA VAL A 1093 -0.55 -9.82 -31.39
C VAL A 1093 0.61 -9.06 -32.05
N VAL A 1094 1.39 -9.71 -32.91
CA VAL A 1094 2.51 -9.07 -33.63
C VAL A 1094 2.00 -7.93 -34.53
N SER A 1095 0.90 -8.17 -35.28
CA SER A 1095 0.27 -7.16 -36.14
C SER A 1095 -0.24 -5.92 -35.37
N LEU A 1096 -0.62 -6.07 -34.09
CA LEU A 1096 -1.09 -4.98 -33.25
C LEU A 1096 0.07 -4.22 -32.58
N THR A 1097 1.13 -4.94 -32.19
CA THR A 1097 2.34 -4.40 -31.53
C THR A 1097 2.97 -3.27 -32.36
N PHE A 1098 3.12 -3.47 -33.68
CA PHE A 1098 3.66 -2.45 -34.59
C PHE A 1098 2.65 -1.34 -34.96
N LEU A 1099 1.35 -1.60 -34.89
CA LEU A 1099 0.30 -0.63 -35.21
C LEU A 1099 0.15 0.43 -34.10
N LEU A 1100 0.26 0.01 -32.83
CA LEU A 1100 0.14 0.90 -31.67
C LEU A 1100 1.48 1.52 -31.23
N GLY A 1101 2.58 1.25 -31.95
CA GLY A 1101 3.90 1.81 -31.65
C GLY A 1101 4.58 1.22 -30.40
N MET A 1102 4.17 0.05 -29.92
CA MET A 1102 4.66 -0.54 -28.66
C MET A 1102 6.20 -0.73 -28.64
N THR A 1103 6.82 -0.89 -29.81
CA THR A 1103 8.27 -1.01 -30.00
C THR A 1103 9.07 0.24 -29.62
N TRP A 1104 8.43 1.42 -29.56
CA TRP A 1104 9.06 2.63 -29.05
C TRP A 1104 9.34 2.58 -27.54
N GLY A 1105 8.68 1.67 -26.80
CA GLY A 1105 9.01 1.40 -25.40
C GLY A 1105 10.45 0.93 -25.19
N PHE A 1106 11.11 0.36 -26.22
CA PHE A 1106 12.53 0.01 -26.13
C PHE A 1106 13.44 1.24 -25.99
N ALA A 1107 13.06 2.41 -26.48
CA ALA A 1107 13.80 3.65 -26.22
C ALA A 1107 13.63 4.14 -24.78
N PHE A 1108 12.45 3.97 -24.19
CA PHE A 1108 12.17 4.36 -22.80
C PHE A 1108 12.97 3.52 -21.79
N PHE A 1109 13.17 2.23 -22.07
CA PHE A 1109 13.98 1.33 -21.24
C PHE A 1109 15.47 1.27 -21.62
N ALA A 1110 15.96 2.15 -22.51
CA ALA A 1110 17.35 2.17 -22.98
C ALA A 1110 18.32 2.87 -22.00
N TRP A 1111 18.11 2.74 -20.69
CA TRP A 1111 18.97 3.30 -19.65
C TRP A 1111 19.88 2.25 -18.99
N GLY A 1112 20.94 2.69 -18.31
CA GLY A 1112 21.84 1.84 -17.53
C GLY A 1112 22.57 0.75 -18.35
N PRO A 1113 22.94 -0.39 -17.72
CA PRO A 1113 23.83 -1.39 -18.34
C PRO A 1113 23.20 -2.18 -19.49
N VAL A 1114 21.89 -2.08 -19.70
CA VAL A 1114 21.14 -2.75 -20.79
C VAL A 1114 20.88 -1.84 -22.00
N SER A 1115 21.24 -0.56 -21.88
CA SER A 1115 21.04 0.50 -22.89
C SER A 1115 21.42 0.08 -24.30
N LEU A 1116 22.64 -0.44 -24.52
CA LEU A 1116 23.14 -0.86 -25.84
C LEU A 1116 22.24 -1.90 -26.52
N ALA A 1117 21.75 -2.90 -25.76
CA ALA A 1117 20.88 -3.95 -26.30
C ALA A 1117 19.48 -3.41 -26.65
N PHE A 1118 18.90 -2.58 -25.76
CA PHE A 1118 17.61 -1.95 -26.01
C PHE A 1118 17.66 -0.92 -27.15
N MET A 1119 18.76 -0.20 -27.30
CA MET A 1119 18.98 0.73 -28.41
C MET A 1119 19.09 0.00 -29.76
N TYR A 1120 19.79 -1.13 -29.85
CA TYR A 1120 19.79 -1.96 -31.07
C TYR A 1120 18.39 -2.47 -31.41
N LEU A 1121 17.64 -2.98 -30.42
CA LEU A 1121 16.26 -3.43 -30.62
C LEU A 1121 15.34 -2.29 -31.07
N PHE A 1122 15.44 -1.12 -30.42
CA PHE A 1122 14.71 0.09 -30.79
C PHE A 1122 14.99 0.48 -32.24
N THR A 1123 16.26 0.67 -32.61
CA THR A 1123 16.65 1.11 -33.96
C THR A 1123 16.22 0.10 -35.02
N ILE A 1124 16.37 -1.21 -34.80
CA ILE A 1124 15.92 -2.24 -35.76
C ILE A 1124 14.40 -2.20 -35.93
N PHE A 1125 13.62 -2.19 -34.85
CA PHE A 1125 12.15 -2.25 -34.95
C PHE A 1125 11.51 -0.93 -35.40
N ASN A 1126 12.08 0.21 -35.01
CA ASN A 1126 11.62 1.53 -35.42
C ASN A 1126 11.93 1.81 -36.90
N SER A 1127 13.20 1.62 -37.31
CA SER A 1127 13.60 1.82 -38.71
C SER A 1127 12.84 0.92 -39.68
N LEU A 1128 12.36 -0.25 -39.25
CA LEU A 1128 11.54 -1.17 -40.05
C LEU A 1128 10.02 -1.06 -39.81
N GLN A 1129 9.51 -0.08 -39.05
CA GLN A 1129 8.09 -0.02 -38.67
C GLN A 1129 7.15 0.03 -39.89
N GLY A 1130 7.51 0.78 -40.95
CA GLY A 1130 6.74 0.85 -42.20
C GLY A 1130 6.70 -0.47 -42.99
N LEU A 1131 7.77 -1.27 -42.93
CA LEU A 1131 7.80 -2.61 -43.51
C LEU A 1131 6.83 -3.56 -42.78
N PHE A 1132 6.84 -3.57 -41.45
CA PHE A 1132 5.92 -4.41 -40.67
C PHE A 1132 4.46 -3.99 -40.87
N ILE A 1133 4.18 -2.68 -40.95
CA ILE A 1133 2.86 -2.15 -41.30
C ILE A 1133 2.42 -2.65 -42.68
N PHE A 1134 3.26 -2.53 -43.72
CA PHE A 1134 2.97 -3.06 -45.06
C PHE A 1134 2.71 -4.57 -45.03
N VAL A 1135 3.56 -5.36 -44.36
CA VAL A 1135 3.42 -6.82 -44.31
C VAL A 1135 2.08 -7.22 -43.69
N PHE A 1136 1.75 -6.75 -42.49
CA PHE A 1136 0.55 -7.20 -41.79
C PHE A 1136 -0.75 -6.54 -42.29
N HIS A 1137 -0.73 -5.23 -42.58
CA HIS A 1137 -1.93 -4.44 -42.89
C HIS A 1137 -2.13 -4.18 -44.38
N CYS A 1138 -1.15 -4.44 -45.24
CA CYS A 1138 -1.30 -4.40 -46.70
C CYS A 1138 -1.22 -5.82 -47.29
N ALA A 1139 -0.02 -6.41 -47.35
CA ALA A 1139 0.26 -7.65 -48.09
C ALA A 1139 -0.46 -8.89 -47.55
N LEU A 1140 -0.62 -9.03 -46.23
CA LEU A 1140 -1.29 -10.18 -45.59
C LEU A 1140 -2.80 -9.96 -45.36
N LYS A 1141 -3.35 -8.78 -45.63
CA LYS A 1141 -4.75 -8.43 -45.35
C LYS A 1141 -5.66 -8.90 -46.48
N GLU A 1142 -6.57 -9.84 -46.20
CA GLU A 1142 -7.36 -10.54 -47.23
C GLU A 1142 -8.11 -9.61 -48.20
N ASN A 1143 -8.68 -8.51 -47.71
CA ASN A 1143 -9.44 -7.56 -48.55
C ASN A 1143 -8.54 -6.86 -49.58
N VAL A 1144 -7.27 -6.62 -49.23
CA VAL A 1144 -6.23 -6.05 -50.11
C VAL A 1144 -5.79 -7.11 -51.13
N GLN A 1145 -5.46 -8.32 -50.66
CA GLN A 1145 -5.11 -9.45 -51.53
C GLN A 1145 -6.20 -9.75 -52.57
N LYS A 1146 -7.48 -9.65 -52.19
CA LYS A 1146 -8.64 -9.81 -53.10
C LYS A 1146 -8.71 -8.72 -54.17
N GLN A 1147 -8.22 -7.49 -53.94
CA GLN A 1147 -8.14 -6.48 -55.00
C GLN A 1147 -6.87 -6.64 -55.84
N TRP A 1148 -5.71 -6.93 -55.24
CA TRP A 1148 -4.48 -7.23 -55.99
C TRP A 1148 -4.68 -8.40 -56.98
N ARG A 1149 -5.34 -9.48 -56.54
CA ARG A 1149 -5.71 -10.62 -57.41
C ARG A 1149 -6.81 -10.32 -58.44
N ARG A 1150 -7.51 -9.19 -58.34
CA ARG A 1150 -8.53 -8.75 -59.30
C ARG A 1150 -7.97 -7.76 -60.35
N TYR A 1151 -7.02 -6.90 -59.94
CA TYR A 1151 -6.56 -5.76 -60.75
C TYR A 1151 -5.06 -5.74 -61.09
N LEU A 1152 -4.19 -6.40 -60.31
CA LEU A 1152 -2.73 -6.44 -60.55
C LEU A 1152 -2.24 -7.79 -61.10
N CYS A 1153 -3.00 -8.88 -60.93
CA CYS A 1153 -2.64 -10.20 -61.45
C CYS A 1153 -3.17 -10.42 -62.87
N CYS A 1154 -2.27 -10.59 -63.83
CA CYS A 1154 -2.58 -11.12 -65.17
C CYS A 1154 -2.39 -12.65 -65.21
N GLY A 1155 -3.09 -13.33 -66.12
CA GLY A 1155 -3.02 -14.78 -66.29
C GLY A 1155 -3.72 -15.59 -65.19
N LYS A 1156 -3.29 -16.85 -64.98
CA LYS A 1156 -3.94 -17.88 -64.13
C LYS A 1156 -4.11 -17.53 -62.64
N LEU A 1157 -3.58 -16.40 -62.17
CA LEU A 1157 -3.71 -15.94 -60.78
C LEU A 1157 -4.86 -14.94 -60.55
N ARG A 1158 -5.53 -14.49 -61.62
CA ARG A 1158 -6.67 -13.57 -61.55
C ARG A 1158 -7.92 -14.27 -61.00
N LEU A 1159 -8.56 -13.68 -59.98
CA LEU A 1159 -9.90 -14.13 -59.56
C LEU A 1159 -10.94 -13.75 -60.63
N ALA A 1160 -11.82 -14.69 -60.98
CA ALA A 1160 -13.00 -14.42 -61.79
C ALA A 1160 -14.03 -13.61 -60.99
N ASP A 1161 -14.71 -12.67 -61.65
CA ASP A 1161 -15.81 -11.91 -61.07
C ASP A 1161 -17.11 -12.72 -61.11
N ASN A 1162 -17.40 -13.43 -60.02
CA ASN A 1162 -18.76 -13.87 -59.68
C ASN A 1162 -19.30 -13.02 -58.53
N SER A 1163 -20.60 -12.71 -58.58
CA SER A 1163 -21.28 -11.83 -57.64
C SER A 1163 -21.83 -12.57 -56.42
N ASP A 1164 -21.74 -11.94 -55.24
CA ASP A 1164 -22.32 -12.45 -53.98
C ASP A 1164 -23.87 -12.34 -53.92
N TRP A 1165 -24.56 -12.54 -55.04
CA TRP A 1165 -26.03 -12.50 -55.18
C TRP A 1165 -26.62 -13.91 -55.38
N SER A 1166 -26.25 -14.87 -54.54
CA SER A 1166 -26.79 -16.24 -54.60
C SER A 1166 -26.55 -17.10 -53.34
N LYS A 1167 -26.54 -16.50 -52.14
CA LYS A 1167 -26.51 -17.25 -50.85
C LYS A 1167 -27.56 -16.83 -49.82
N THR A 1168 -28.77 -16.55 -50.31
CA THR A 1168 -30.01 -16.66 -49.54
C THR A 1168 -30.91 -17.66 -50.26
N ALA A 1169 -31.67 -18.48 -49.51
CA ALA A 1169 -32.62 -19.48 -49.99
C ALA A 1169 -32.04 -20.72 -50.73
N THR A 1170 -31.57 -21.71 -49.95
CA THR A 1170 -32.10 -23.09 -50.10
C THR A 1170 -31.95 -23.86 -48.78
N ASN A 1171 -32.93 -24.72 -48.48
CA ASN A 1171 -32.95 -25.54 -47.26
C ASN A 1171 -32.20 -26.87 -47.44
N ASN A 1172 -31.79 -27.45 -46.30
CA ASN A 1172 -31.69 -28.90 -46.02
C ASN A 1172 -31.30 -29.86 -47.15
N THR A 1173 -30.10 -30.46 -47.08
CA THR A 1173 -29.94 -31.93 -46.96
C THR A 1173 -28.51 -32.37 -46.59
N LYS A 1174 -28.35 -33.65 -46.25
CA LYS A 1174 -27.09 -34.33 -45.88
C LYS A 1174 -26.29 -34.82 -47.10
N LYS A 1175 -25.11 -35.41 -46.81
CA LYS A 1175 -24.27 -36.32 -47.62
C LYS A 1175 -23.32 -35.68 -48.65
N VAL A 1176 -22.22 -36.32 -49.07
CA VAL A 1176 -21.19 -37.17 -48.39
C VAL A 1176 -20.16 -37.58 -49.47
N SER A 1177 -18.87 -37.68 -49.13
CA SER A 1177 -17.78 -38.25 -49.98
C SER A 1177 -17.57 -37.58 -51.36
N SER A 1178 -16.47 -37.81 -52.11
CA SER A 1178 -15.10 -38.23 -51.75
C SER A 1178 -14.13 -37.78 -52.86
N ASP A 1179 -12.85 -37.91 -52.53
CA ASP A 1179 -11.66 -37.87 -53.38
C ASP A 1179 -11.81 -38.62 -54.73
N ASN A 1180 -11.08 -38.18 -55.77
CA ASN A 1180 -9.82 -38.84 -56.18
C ASN A 1180 -9.13 -38.21 -57.43
N LEU A 1181 -7.82 -38.47 -57.54
CA LEU A 1181 -6.92 -38.39 -58.71
C LEU A 1181 -6.80 -37.04 -59.49
N GLY A 1182 -5.67 -36.69 -60.11
CA GLY A 1182 -4.32 -37.29 -60.01
C GLY A 1182 -3.52 -37.31 -61.32
N LYS A 1183 -2.62 -36.33 -61.52
CA LYS A 1183 -1.48 -36.31 -62.48
C LYS A 1183 -1.84 -36.43 -63.99
N SER A 1184 -1.77 -35.34 -64.78
CA SER A 1184 -0.58 -34.83 -65.53
C SER A 1184 -0.18 -35.69 -66.73
N LEU A 1185 0.04 -35.17 -67.95
CA LEU A 1185 1.16 -34.28 -68.34
C LEU A 1185 0.93 -33.63 -69.74
N SER A 1186 1.95 -32.89 -70.24
CA SER A 1186 2.14 -32.47 -71.66
C SER A 1186 1.28 -31.30 -72.21
N SER A 1187 1.73 -30.49 -73.17
CA SER A 1187 3.11 -30.15 -73.63
C SER A 1187 3.11 -28.86 -74.48
N SER A 1188 4.28 -28.36 -74.85
CA SER A 1188 4.55 -27.14 -75.64
C SER A 1188 4.38 -27.28 -77.17
N SER A 1189 3.98 -26.21 -77.86
CA SER A 1189 4.43 -25.79 -79.21
C SER A 1189 3.90 -24.36 -79.50
N PHE A 1190 4.71 -23.30 -79.60
CA PHE A 1190 5.54 -22.86 -80.74
C PHE A 1190 4.78 -22.39 -82.01
N GLY A 1191 5.16 -21.21 -82.50
CA GLY A 1191 4.61 -20.54 -83.70
C GLY A 1191 4.50 -19.01 -83.50
N SER A 1192 5.08 -18.18 -84.36
CA SER A 1192 5.20 -16.72 -84.18
C SER A 1192 4.82 -15.93 -85.44
N THR A 1193 4.77 -14.58 -85.34
CA THR A 1193 4.72 -13.58 -86.45
C THR A 1193 3.38 -13.49 -87.25
N THR A 1194 2.95 -12.36 -87.83
CA THR A 1194 3.48 -10.96 -87.86
C THR A 1194 2.41 -9.87 -88.09
N ALA A 1195 2.66 -8.69 -87.50
CA ALA A 1195 2.47 -7.30 -87.97
C ALA A 1195 1.30 -6.85 -88.91
N ASN A 1196 0.63 -5.77 -88.45
CA ASN A 1196 0.11 -4.58 -89.16
C ASN A 1196 -0.28 -4.64 -90.66
N TRP A 1197 -1.52 -4.20 -91.00
CA TRP A 1197 -1.75 -3.00 -91.85
C TRP A 1197 -3.20 -2.48 -91.75
N THR A 1198 -3.56 -1.48 -92.57
CA THR A 1198 -4.57 -0.45 -92.31
C THR A 1198 -5.95 -0.57 -93.00
N SER A 1199 -7.00 -0.07 -92.33
CA SER A 1199 -8.09 0.79 -92.88
C SER A 1199 -9.26 0.23 -93.73
N LYS A 1200 -10.29 1.10 -93.85
CA LYS A 1200 -11.39 1.20 -94.83
C LYS A 1200 -12.58 0.20 -94.82
N ALA A 1201 -13.62 0.67 -94.11
CA ALA A 1201 -14.94 1.02 -94.66
C ALA A 1201 -16.03 -0.04 -95.00
N LYS A 1202 -17.28 0.38 -94.74
CA LYS A 1202 -18.58 -0.09 -95.27
C LYS A 1202 -18.84 -1.61 -95.35
N ALA A 1203 -19.68 -2.09 -94.43
CA ALA A 1203 -20.67 -3.13 -94.73
C ALA A 1203 -22.03 -2.70 -94.16
N THR A 1204 -23.10 -2.81 -94.96
CA THR A 1204 -24.46 -2.43 -94.57
C THR A 1204 -25.36 -3.65 -94.70
N LEU A 1205 -26.03 -4.07 -93.61
CA LEU A 1205 -27.49 -4.32 -93.60
C LEU A 1205 -28.01 -4.64 -92.19
N ASN A 1206 -29.32 -4.43 -92.01
CA ASN A 1206 -30.16 -4.74 -90.85
C ASN A 1206 -30.60 -6.23 -90.88
N PRO A 1207 -31.23 -6.81 -89.83
CA PRO A 1207 -32.04 -6.16 -88.78
C PRO A 1207 -31.78 -6.68 -87.34
N PHE A 1208 -32.54 -6.36 -86.27
CA PHE A 1208 -33.80 -5.61 -86.11
C PHE A 1208 -33.87 -4.84 -84.76
N ALA A 1209 -34.73 -3.82 -84.72
CA ALA A 1209 -35.64 -3.37 -83.63
C ALA A 1209 -35.29 -3.53 -82.12
N ARG A 1210 -35.51 -2.52 -81.25
CA ARG A 1210 -36.02 -1.14 -81.49
C ARG A 1210 -35.78 -0.22 -80.27
N HIS A 1211 -35.37 1.03 -80.54
CA HIS A 1211 -35.65 2.30 -79.82
C HIS A 1211 -35.33 2.46 -78.31
N SER A 1212 -35.00 3.66 -77.79
CA SER A 1212 -34.84 4.99 -78.43
C SER A 1212 -33.94 5.97 -77.63
N ASN A 1213 -33.24 6.85 -78.36
CA ASN A 1213 -33.07 8.32 -78.23
C ASN A 1213 -33.39 9.00 -76.88
N ALA A 1214 -32.77 10.12 -76.45
CA ALA A 1214 -31.63 10.98 -76.83
C ALA A 1214 -31.48 12.04 -75.68
N GLY A 1215 -30.54 13.01 -75.59
CA GLY A 1215 -29.36 13.40 -76.36
C GLY A 1215 -29.17 14.94 -76.39
N LYS A 1216 -27.93 15.42 -76.17
CA LYS A 1216 -27.40 16.82 -76.35
C LYS A 1216 -27.73 17.93 -75.31
N SER A 1217 -26.64 18.56 -74.81
CA SER A 1217 -26.29 20.02 -74.69
C SER A 1217 -27.36 21.11 -74.37
N SER A 1218 -27.08 22.23 -73.70
CA SER A 1218 -25.80 22.94 -73.39
C SER A 1218 -25.88 23.91 -72.19
N SER A 1219 -24.72 24.49 -71.83
CA SER A 1219 -24.47 25.88 -71.34
C SER A 1219 -25.05 26.38 -70.00
N ASN A 1220 -24.11 26.73 -69.11
CA ASN A 1220 -24.01 27.95 -68.27
C ASN A 1220 -25.27 28.62 -67.69
N GLN A 1221 -25.32 28.74 -66.36
CA GLN A 1221 -25.04 30.05 -65.72
C GLN A 1221 -24.63 29.92 -64.25
N SER A 1222 -24.07 31.00 -63.70
CA SER A 1222 -23.46 31.08 -62.37
C SER A 1222 -24.26 31.97 -61.40
N SER A 1223 -24.33 31.57 -60.12
CA SER A 1223 -24.23 32.37 -58.87
C SER A 1223 -24.63 33.87 -58.88
N PRO A 1224 -25.25 34.45 -57.81
CA PRO A 1224 -24.61 34.37 -56.47
C PRO A 1224 -25.48 34.63 -55.19
N LYS A 1225 -24.78 34.69 -54.04
CA LYS A 1225 -25.03 35.45 -52.78
C LYS A 1225 -26.11 35.03 -51.77
N CYS A 1226 -25.60 34.72 -50.57
CA CYS A 1226 -25.92 35.20 -49.21
C CYS A 1226 -27.38 35.44 -48.72
N SER A 1227 -27.63 34.95 -47.50
CA SER A 1227 -28.75 35.29 -46.59
C SER A 1227 -28.63 36.67 -45.94
N PRO A 1228 -29.75 37.22 -45.43
CA PRO A 1228 -29.79 37.77 -44.06
C PRO A 1228 -31.01 37.25 -43.26
N SER A 1229 -31.42 37.97 -42.19
CA SER A 1229 -32.26 37.47 -41.08
C SER A 1229 -33.44 38.40 -40.70
N ASP A 1230 -34.40 37.84 -39.94
CA ASP A 1230 -35.40 38.47 -39.04
C ASP A 1230 -36.50 39.44 -39.57
N GLY A 1231 -37.67 39.45 -38.89
CA GLY A 1231 -38.73 40.48 -39.05
C GLY A 1231 -40.17 40.03 -38.72
N GLU A 1232 -40.69 40.36 -37.53
CA GLU A 1232 -42.10 40.19 -37.06
C GLU A 1232 -42.98 41.43 -37.43
N PRO A 1233 -44.34 41.50 -37.25
CA PRO A 1233 -44.99 41.52 -35.91
C PRO A 1233 -46.50 41.10 -35.80
N SER A 1234 -47.08 41.32 -34.61
CA SER A 1234 -48.51 41.28 -34.16
C SER A 1234 -49.13 39.88 -33.89
N SER A 1235 -49.72 39.53 -32.72
CA SER A 1235 -50.51 40.19 -31.64
C SER A 1235 -52.02 40.34 -31.94
N SER A 1236 -52.99 39.99 -31.07
CA SER A 1236 -52.97 39.56 -29.65
C SER A 1236 -54.28 38.85 -29.24
N ILE A 1237 -54.31 38.17 -28.06
CA ILE A 1237 -55.42 38.07 -27.06
C ILE A 1237 -55.10 36.97 -25.99
N LEU A 1238 -55.50 37.20 -24.73
CA LEU A 1238 -55.39 36.35 -23.52
C LEU A 1238 -56.82 35.91 -23.06
N PRO A 1239 -57.08 35.02 -22.06
CA PRO A 1239 -56.23 34.65 -20.90
C PRO A 1239 -56.23 33.19 -20.35
N VAL A 1240 -55.09 32.78 -19.75
CA VAL A 1240 -54.88 32.21 -18.38
C VAL A 1240 -55.74 31.01 -17.83
N HIS A 1241 -55.05 29.89 -17.50
CA HIS A 1241 -55.34 28.83 -16.48
C HIS A 1241 -56.48 27.79 -16.72
N GLN A 1242 -56.53 26.58 -16.09
CA GLN A 1242 -55.69 25.91 -15.05
C GLN A 1242 -55.77 24.35 -15.08
N VAL A 1243 -54.64 23.64 -14.87
CA VAL A 1243 -54.41 22.27 -14.29
C VAL A 1243 -55.21 21.00 -14.75
N LEU A 1244 -54.47 19.93 -15.12
CA LEU A 1244 -54.75 18.47 -15.03
C LEU A 1244 -53.46 17.73 -15.49
N ASP A 1245 -52.94 16.58 -15.02
CA ASP A 1245 -53.21 15.53 -14.01
C ASP A 1245 -53.98 14.21 -14.39
N LYS A 1246 -53.45 13.11 -13.81
CA LYS A 1246 -53.91 11.71 -13.58
C LYS A 1246 -54.99 10.98 -14.44
N VAL A 1247 -54.50 9.92 -15.11
CA VAL A 1247 -54.85 8.46 -14.90
C VAL A 1247 -56.08 7.80 -15.59
N LYS A 1248 -55.85 6.54 -16.05
CA LYS A 1248 -56.78 5.46 -16.52
C LYS A 1248 -57.46 5.66 -17.89
N GLY A 1249 -57.89 4.61 -18.61
CA GLY A 1249 -57.83 3.13 -18.42
C GLY A 1249 -57.59 2.39 -19.76
N TYR A 1250 -57.83 1.09 -19.97
CA TYR A 1250 -58.55 0.05 -19.20
C TYR A 1250 -58.16 -1.40 -19.66
N CYS A 1251 -58.36 -2.42 -18.80
CA CYS A 1251 -58.35 -3.88 -19.07
C CYS A 1251 -57.05 -4.58 -19.59
N SER A 1252 -56.78 -5.87 -19.32
CA SER A 1252 -57.21 -6.81 -18.25
C SER A 1252 -56.23 -8.02 -18.15
N VAL A 1253 -55.73 -8.38 -16.95
CA VAL A 1253 -56.12 -9.51 -16.06
C VAL A 1253 -55.61 -10.93 -16.43
N ARG A 1254 -54.52 -11.34 -15.74
CA ARG A 1254 -54.31 -12.57 -14.92
C ARG A 1254 -54.53 -14.00 -15.47
N SER A 1255 -53.48 -14.81 -15.33
CA SER A 1255 -53.47 -16.20 -14.80
C SER A 1255 -52.03 -16.76 -14.83
N ASP A 1256 -51.70 -17.90 -14.21
CA ASP A 1256 -51.66 -18.26 -12.78
C ASP A 1256 -50.90 -19.63 -12.69
N ASN A 1257 -50.21 -19.95 -11.58
CA ASN A 1257 -49.63 -21.28 -11.24
C ASN A 1257 -48.47 -21.86 -12.10
N PHE A 1258 -47.80 -22.98 -11.73
CA PHE A 1258 -47.08 -23.39 -10.50
C PHE A 1258 -46.28 -24.71 -10.75
N TYR A 1259 -45.21 -24.98 -9.99
CA TYR A 1259 -44.57 -26.29 -9.65
C TYR A 1259 -43.67 -27.13 -10.62
N LYS A 1260 -42.49 -27.53 -10.08
CA LYS A 1260 -41.68 -28.80 -10.25
C LYS A 1260 -41.17 -29.16 -11.68
N ASN A 1261 -40.13 -29.98 -11.91
CA ASN A 1261 -39.16 -30.79 -11.11
C ASN A 1261 -37.81 -30.85 -11.93
N ILE A 1262 -36.68 -31.55 -11.68
CA ILE A 1262 -36.11 -32.55 -10.71
C ILE A 1262 -34.56 -32.29 -10.77
N ILE A 1263 -33.76 -32.16 -9.69
CA ILE A 1263 -33.11 -33.15 -8.78
C ILE A 1263 -31.76 -33.78 -9.27
N MET A 1264 -30.77 -33.75 -8.34
CA MET A 1264 -29.53 -34.54 -8.15
C MET A 1264 -28.49 -34.73 -9.28
N SER A 1265 -27.27 -34.25 -9.04
CA SER A 1265 -26.15 -35.08 -8.52
C SER A 1265 -24.83 -34.27 -8.54
N ASP A 1266 -23.77 -34.59 -7.80
CA ASP A 1266 -23.55 -35.05 -6.41
C ASP A 1266 -22.03 -35.21 -6.24
N SER A 1267 -21.54 -35.29 -5.00
CA SER A 1267 -20.14 -35.58 -4.62
C SER A 1267 -19.04 -34.57 -5.03
N PHE A 1268 -18.43 -33.98 -4.00
CA PHE A 1268 -16.99 -33.71 -3.98
C PHE A 1268 -16.46 -34.26 -2.65
N SER A 1269 -15.71 -35.35 -2.70
CA SER A 1269 -15.21 -36.02 -1.50
C SER A 1269 -13.82 -36.63 -1.74
N ASN A 1270 -12.81 -36.05 -1.09
CA ASN A 1270 -11.51 -36.66 -0.78
C ASN A 1270 -10.63 -37.07 -2.00
N SER A 1271 -9.32 -37.31 -1.88
CA SER A 1271 -8.40 -37.16 -0.74
C SER A 1271 -6.97 -36.81 -1.22
N THR A 1272 -6.15 -36.34 -0.28
CA THR A 1272 -4.69 -36.09 -0.35
C THR A 1272 -3.83 -37.08 -1.15
N LYS A 1273 -2.87 -36.53 -1.92
CA LYS A 1273 -1.45 -36.97 -2.08
C LYS A 1273 -0.76 -36.08 -3.13
N PHE A 1274 0.39 -35.45 -2.91
CA PHE A 1274 1.16 -35.21 -1.69
C PHE A 1274 1.22 -33.70 -1.45
#